data_AF-A0A4Q3WLE8-F1
#
_entry.id   AF-A0A4Q3WLE8-F1
#
_cell.length_a   1.000
_cell.length_b   1.000
_cell.length_c   1.000
_cell.angle_alpha   90.00
_cell.angle_beta   90.00
_cell.angle_gamma   90.00
#
_symmetry.space_group_name_H-M   'P 1'
#
loop_
_entity.id
_entity.type
_entity.pdbx_description
1 polymer ?
#
loop_
_entity_poly.entity_id
_entity_poly.type
_entity_poly.pdbx_seq_one_letter_code
_entity_poly.pdbx_strand_id
1 'polypeptide(L)'
;MWMRQTLDLIGKHWLWLVLGLVAVQLTTLMLMGQPWICPCGEVKLWAGAGITGGSSLHIADWYTPSHILHGVIFYWLIGLVSGKRGWNLSVGVRLLLAVVLEVSWEIVENTPFVIERYRTATAAVDYAGDTILNSFFDTVWMALGFAMAWKLPVKWVVALAVIFELVALIAVRDNLFLNVMTFLWPVESVVDWQSRADSDISAHSHDKGHNKRLMIALAVSGLILLVSDWASVTFLGHHVTGAKPDATATVLGETTVAKVETVAAAQGVPMGDVSGTAAAVQGLRMPLANERVDATVNTTGGRLDQLVLKSYKSEIDEKDGFTFLKPSGAHAEYVAAGWMGAGIEGPGENSVWETEGDVNGAGKPVVMVWRNNSGQAFQRIYEMEKDSYVVKVTDKVINTAELPVSLTPYVQVHRADGYWPNEKSSFVNFFGPMGVVQKGEDEYRQYESKYDDLKDDGKSEIVTGSGGWWGISSQYFLTAVMPGSVDGVAMESQRQFRHGTVNATDGAHDIYTASLSWPNLVIEPGQTREVTYSIYVGPKHYGQLMAAGSDLQRAISWGWFEPLVKGLYAVLAWLHGYVGNWGLAVMALTLLLKIATFPLANKSYHAMAKMKRLQPQLEKLKEKHKGNQQAMATDMMALYKREKVNPMSGCWPMLVQIPIFFAMYKVVLVMFEFRHAPLGGWITDMSVHDPLYVLPVLMGASMFVQFKLNPTPTDPTQAAMFKWMPVFMTVMFLWFPAGLVLYWLTNNVLSIGQQYYIMRKDKAL
;
A
#
# COMPACT_ATOMS: atom_id res chain seq x y z
N MET A 1 -24.34 -8.22 -17.56
CA MET A 1 -24.86 -7.42 -18.71
C MET A 1 -25.96 -6.46 -18.28
N TRP A 2 -27.06 -6.94 -17.65
CA TRP A 2 -28.17 -6.11 -17.15
C TRP A 2 -27.72 -4.97 -16.21
N MET A 3 -26.94 -5.27 -15.17
CA MET A 3 -26.45 -4.27 -14.21
C MET A 3 -25.62 -3.14 -14.86
N ARG A 4 -24.86 -3.45 -15.93
CA ARG A 4 -24.05 -2.46 -16.65
C ARG A 4 -24.92 -1.52 -17.47
N GLN A 5 -25.93 -2.07 -18.16
CA GLN A 5 -26.93 -1.28 -18.88
C GLN A 5 -27.74 -0.38 -17.92
N THR A 6 -28.09 -0.88 -16.73
CA THR A 6 -28.77 -0.09 -15.69
C THR A 6 -27.89 1.04 -15.18
N LEU A 7 -26.61 0.79 -14.89
CA LEU A 7 -25.65 1.80 -14.43
C LEU A 7 -25.37 2.87 -15.49
N ASP A 8 -25.31 2.50 -16.77
CA ASP A 8 -25.15 3.44 -17.89
C ASP A 8 -26.39 4.33 -18.04
N LEU A 9 -27.60 3.78 -17.84
CA LEU A 9 -28.85 4.53 -17.92
C LEU A 9 -28.99 5.51 -16.75
N ILE A 10 -28.67 5.06 -15.53
CA ILE A 10 -28.59 5.91 -14.33
C ILE A 10 -27.54 7.00 -14.55
N GLY A 11 -26.38 6.66 -15.11
CA GLY A 11 -25.30 7.59 -15.43
C GLY A 11 -25.67 8.64 -16.48
N LYS A 12 -26.74 8.48 -17.27
CA LYS A 12 -27.26 9.51 -18.18
C LYS A 12 -28.27 10.44 -17.52
N HIS A 13 -28.97 9.98 -16.49
CA HIS A 13 -30.06 10.72 -15.83
C HIS A 13 -29.76 11.11 -14.37
N TRP A 14 -28.52 10.94 -13.91
CA TRP A 14 -28.10 11.15 -12.51
C TRP A 14 -28.49 12.52 -11.95
N LEU A 15 -28.46 13.58 -12.77
CA LEU A 15 -28.78 14.94 -12.31
C LEU A 15 -30.26 15.07 -11.92
N TRP A 16 -31.18 14.46 -12.68
CA TRP A 16 -32.60 14.43 -12.34
C TRP A 16 -32.88 13.57 -11.10
N LEU A 17 -32.12 12.48 -10.93
CA LEU A 17 -32.23 11.61 -9.76
C LEU A 17 -31.73 12.31 -8.48
N VAL A 18 -30.64 13.07 -8.57
CA VAL A 18 -30.14 13.91 -7.46
C VAL A 18 -31.19 14.95 -7.08
N LEU A 19 -31.75 15.68 -8.04
CA LEU A 19 -32.82 16.66 -7.78
C LEU A 19 -34.05 15.99 -7.14
N GLY A 20 -34.41 14.79 -7.60
CA GLY A 20 -35.50 14.00 -7.00
C GLY A 20 -35.22 13.63 -5.54
N LEU A 21 -34.00 13.22 -5.19
CA LEU A 21 -33.63 12.89 -3.81
C LEU A 21 -33.66 14.11 -2.90
N VAL A 22 -33.18 15.26 -3.36
CA VAL A 22 -33.26 16.51 -2.60
C VAL A 22 -34.73 16.92 -2.40
N ALA A 23 -35.60 16.74 -3.41
CA ALA A 23 -37.03 16.98 -3.24
C ALA A 23 -37.66 16.03 -2.19
N VAL A 24 -37.23 14.76 -2.13
CA VAL A 24 -37.64 13.80 -1.11
C VAL A 24 -37.19 14.24 0.28
N GLN A 25 -35.94 14.71 0.42
CA GLN A 25 -35.42 15.27 1.68
C GLN A 25 -36.31 16.40 2.19
N LEU A 26 -36.51 17.44 1.35
CA LEU A 26 -37.31 18.61 1.68
C LEU A 26 -38.73 18.21 2.11
N THR A 27 -39.37 17.35 1.31
CA THR A 27 -40.75 16.88 1.59
C THR A 27 -40.82 16.08 2.88
N THR A 28 -39.83 15.23 3.15
CA THR A 28 -39.79 14.40 4.37
C THR A 28 -39.61 15.27 5.61
N LEU A 29 -38.68 16.24 5.58
CA LEU A 29 -38.47 17.17 6.69
C LEU A 29 -39.71 18.04 6.96
N MET A 30 -40.41 18.47 5.90
CA MET A 30 -41.71 19.14 6.03
C MET A 30 -42.75 18.24 6.74
N LEU A 31 -42.84 16.97 6.35
CA LEU A 31 -43.77 16.00 6.97
C LEU A 31 -43.40 15.67 8.41
N MET A 32 -42.12 15.76 8.76
CA MET A 32 -41.63 15.63 10.14
C MET A 32 -41.90 16.87 11.00
N GLY A 33 -42.40 17.96 10.39
CA GLY A 33 -42.74 19.19 11.09
C GLY A 33 -41.56 20.14 11.32
N GLN A 34 -40.44 19.95 10.63
CA GLN A 34 -39.28 20.85 10.75
C GLN A 34 -39.60 22.23 10.13
N PRO A 35 -39.14 23.34 10.75
CA PRO A 35 -39.40 24.67 10.26
C PRO A 35 -38.63 24.94 8.95
N TRP A 36 -39.25 25.68 8.03
CA TRP A 36 -38.61 26.04 6.75
C TRP A 36 -37.37 26.89 6.91
N ILE A 37 -37.42 27.83 7.85
CA ILE A 37 -36.35 28.78 8.18
C ILE A 37 -36.32 28.95 9.70
N CYS A 38 -35.29 29.62 10.21
CA CYS A 38 -35.19 29.94 11.64
C CYS A 38 -36.51 30.49 12.20
N PRO A 39 -37.02 29.98 13.34
CA PRO A 39 -38.19 30.53 14.03
C PRO A 39 -38.04 32.03 14.41
N CYS A 40 -36.80 32.53 14.42
CA CYS A 40 -36.47 33.94 14.59
C CYS A 40 -36.86 34.84 13.40
N GLY A 41 -37.26 34.27 12.26
CA GLY A 41 -37.68 35.00 11.06
C GLY A 41 -36.55 35.54 10.18
N GLU A 42 -35.28 35.31 10.55
CA GLU A 42 -34.10 35.74 9.79
C GLU A 42 -33.40 34.55 9.11
N VAL A 43 -32.90 34.78 7.89
CA VAL A 43 -31.99 33.86 7.19
C VAL A 43 -30.63 34.51 7.11
N LYS A 44 -29.62 33.87 7.70
CA LYS A 44 -28.22 34.32 7.68
C LYS A 44 -27.40 33.46 6.72
N LEU A 45 -26.43 34.08 6.07
CA LEU A 45 -25.41 33.37 5.29
C LEU A 45 -24.44 32.59 6.20
N TRP A 46 -24.21 33.07 7.42
CA TRP A 46 -23.32 32.44 8.38
C TRP A 46 -23.83 32.60 9.81
N ALA A 47 -23.93 31.50 10.56
CA ALA A 47 -24.30 31.48 11.97
C ALA A 47 -23.06 31.61 12.87
N GLY A 48 -22.80 32.82 13.41
CA GLY A 48 -21.56 33.11 14.16
C GLY A 48 -21.60 32.95 15.68
N ALA A 49 -22.72 32.55 16.29
CA ALA A 49 -22.92 32.63 17.75
C ALA A 49 -22.87 31.25 18.45
N GLY A 50 -21.68 30.83 18.91
CA GLY A 50 -21.49 29.67 19.83
C GLY A 50 -22.09 28.33 19.35
N ILE A 51 -21.99 27.28 20.18
CA ILE A 51 -22.71 26.01 19.95
C ILE A 51 -24.08 26.12 20.62
N THR A 52 -24.90 27.06 20.16
CA THR A 52 -26.29 27.17 20.62
C THR A 52 -27.22 26.46 19.64
N GLY A 53 -28.39 25.98 20.10
CA GLY A 53 -29.38 25.32 19.23
C GLY A 53 -29.90 26.18 18.05
N GLY A 54 -29.42 27.42 17.91
CA GLY A 54 -29.69 28.31 16.77
C GLY A 54 -28.64 28.29 15.65
N SER A 55 -27.54 27.51 15.76
CA SER A 55 -26.49 27.48 14.73
C SER A 55 -26.94 26.80 13.44
N SER A 56 -27.65 25.67 13.53
CA SER A 56 -28.10 24.84 12.40
C SER A 56 -29.46 25.27 11.79
N LEU A 57 -29.74 26.58 11.85
CA LEU A 57 -31.00 27.17 11.36
C LEU A 57 -30.80 28.08 10.12
N HIS A 58 -29.59 28.10 9.55
CA HIS A 58 -29.15 29.09 8.58
C HIS A 58 -28.52 28.44 7.33
N ILE A 59 -27.90 29.21 6.43
CA ILE A 59 -27.34 28.68 5.17
C ILE A 59 -25.98 27.98 5.39
N ALA A 60 -25.20 28.50 6.33
CA ALA A 60 -23.94 27.89 6.74
C ALA A 60 -23.67 28.19 8.21
N ASP A 61 -22.95 27.29 8.85
CA ASP A 61 -22.61 27.32 10.26
C ASP A 61 -21.26 26.63 10.50
N TRP A 62 -20.92 26.44 11.77
CA TRP A 62 -19.67 25.80 12.16
C TRP A 62 -19.59 24.29 11.82
N TYR A 63 -20.70 23.67 11.44
CA TYR A 63 -20.76 22.29 10.96
C TYR A 63 -20.69 22.17 9.44
N THR A 64 -20.93 23.26 8.69
CA THR A 64 -20.72 23.33 7.23
C THR A 64 -19.36 22.75 6.75
N PRO A 65 -18.20 23.03 7.41
CA PRO A 65 -16.94 22.39 7.01
C PRO A 65 -16.97 20.85 7.13
N SER A 66 -17.72 20.30 8.08
CA SER A 66 -17.92 18.85 8.25
C SER A 66 -18.72 18.24 7.10
N HIS A 67 -19.76 18.90 6.61
CA HIS A 67 -20.50 18.45 5.43
C HIS A 67 -19.62 18.47 4.17
N ILE A 68 -18.79 19.51 4.00
CA ILE A 68 -17.78 19.53 2.93
C ILE A 68 -16.82 18.34 3.06
N LEU A 69 -16.37 18.01 4.27
CA LEU A 69 -15.53 16.84 4.54
C LEU A 69 -16.25 15.51 4.23
N HIS A 70 -17.53 15.37 4.56
CA HIS A 70 -18.33 14.20 4.19
C HIS A 70 -18.34 14.00 2.68
N GLY A 71 -18.51 15.07 1.90
CA GLY A 71 -18.44 15.02 0.44
C GLY A 71 -17.12 14.45 -0.09
N VAL A 72 -16.00 14.91 0.50
CA VAL A 72 -14.65 14.38 0.20
C VAL A 72 -14.55 12.90 0.55
N ILE A 73 -15.00 12.54 1.75
CA ILE A 73 -14.95 11.17 2.27
C ILE A 73 -15.79 10.22 1.40
N PHE A 74 -17.02 10.61 1.03
CA PHE A 74 -17.89 9.80 0.18
C PHE A 74 -17.29 9.58 -1.20
N TYR A 75 -16.69 10.61 -1.82
CA TYR A 75 -16.02 10.45 -3.11
C TYR A 75 -14.93 9.36 -3.06
N TRP A 76 -14.07 9.40 -2.04
CA TRP A 76 -12.99 8.42 -1.89
C TRP A 76 -13.49 7.04 -1.46
N LEU A 77 -14.42 6.96 -0.51
CA LEU A 77 -14.98 5.68 -0.04
C LEU A 77 -15.73 4.95 -1.15
N ILE A 78 -16.61 5.64 -1.87
CA ILE A 78 -17.35 5.06 -3.01
C ILE A 78 -16.35 4.67 -4.11
N GLY A 79 -15.32 5.49 -4.36
CA GLY A 79 -14.24 5.17 -5.30
C GLY A 79 -13.47 3.91 -4.91
N LEU A 80 -13.11 3.77 -3.64
CA LEU A 80 -12.36 2.63 -3.11
C LEU A 80 -13.20 1.34 -3.15
N VAL A 81 -14.47 1.40 -2.74
CA VAL A 81 -15.37 0.24 -2.74
C VAL A 81 -15.69 -0.22 -4.16
N SER A 82 -15.97 0.73 -5.06
CA SER A 82 -16.24 0.42 -6.48
C SER A 82 -15.00 -0.10 -7.20
N GLY A 83 -13.83 0.48 -6.95
CA GLY A 83 -12.54 -0.01 -7.49
C GLY A 83 -12.21 -1.43 -7.05
N LYS A 84 -12.35 -1.76 -5.76
CA LYS A 84 -12.10 -3.12 -5.24
C LYS A 84 -13.04 -4.19 -5.81
N ARG A 85 -14.22 -3.81 -6.27
CA ARG A 85 -15.22 -4.70 -6.87
C ARG A 85 -15.20 -4.71 -8.41
N GLY A 86 -14.29 -3.97 -9.04
CA GLY A 86 -14.22 -3.83 -10.49
C GLY A 86 -15.42 -3.07 -11.11
N TRP A 87 -16.14 -2.30 -10.30
CA TRP A 87 -17.28 -1.50 -10.77
C TRP A 87 -16.77 -0.16 -11.29
N ASN A 88 -16.75 0.03 -12.61
CA ASN A 88 -16.37 1.31 -13.20
C ASN A 88 -17.54 2.31 -13.14
N LEU A 89 -17.83 2.83 -11.95
CA LEU A 89 -18.91 3.80 -11.72
C LEU A 89 -18.51 5.18 -12.23
N SER A 90 -19.36 5.80 -13.06
CA SER A 90 -19.19 7.19 -13.49
C SER A 90 -19.29 8.16 -12.30
N VAL A 91 -18.68 9.34 -12.42
CA VAL A 91 -18.69 10.37 -11.37
C VAL A 91 -20.12 10.76 -10.98
N GLY A 92 -21.03 10.85 -11.95
CA GLY A 92 -22.45 11.16 -11.70
C GLY A 92 -23.15 10.10 -10.84
N VAL A 93 -22.86 8.81 -11.05
CA VAL A 93 -23.40 7.72 -10.21
C VAL A 93 -22.79 7.77 -8.80
N ARG A 94 -21.50 8.09 -8.68
CA ARG A 94 -20.85 8.25 -7.37
C ARG A 94 -21.44 9.43 -6.60
N LEU A 95 -21.72 10.54 -7.26
CA LEU A 95 -22.38 11.70 -6.65
C LEU A 95 -23.81 11.35 -6.23
N LEU A 96 -24.56 10.62 -7.06
CA LEU A 96 -25.90 10.16 -6.71
C LEU A 96 -25.88 9.33 -5.41
N LEU A 97 -24.93 8.39 -5.28
CA LEU A 97 -24.76 7.59 -4.07
C LEU A 97 -24.36 8.44 -2.86
N ALA A 98 -23.47 9.43 -3.03
CA ALA A 98 -23.11 10.37 -1.98
C ALA A 98 -24.32 11.20 -1.51
N VAL A 99 -25.15 11.69 -2.43
CA VAL A 99 -26.40 12.40 -2.11
C VAL A 99 -27.39 11.49 -1.40
N VAL A 100 -27.52 10.21 -1.79
CA VAL A 100 -28.36 9.25 -1.04
C VAL A 100 -27.90 9.14 0.42
N LEU A 101 -26.59 9.03 0.65
CA LEU A 101 -26.05 8.92 2.01
C LEU A 101 -26.32 10.18 2.83
N GLU A 102 -26.06 11.36 2.27
CA GLU A 102 -26.28 12.63 2.96
C GLU A 102 -27.76 12.90 3.22
N VAL A 103 -28.62 12.78 2.20
CA VAL A 103 -30.08 12.94 2.36
C VAL A 103 -30.63 11.99 3.42
N SER A 104 -30.14 10.75 3.44
CA SER A 104 -30.55 9.78 4.46
C SER A 104 -30.10 10.21 5.85
N TRP A 105 -28.88 10.74 5.98
CA TRP A 105 -28.35 11.25 7.23
C TRP A 105 -29.15 12.46 7.72
N GLU A 106 -29.40 13.46 6.86
CA GLU A 106 -30.19 14.66 7.19
C GLU A 106 -31.60 14.33 7.69
N ILE A 107 -32.25 13.33 7.08
CA ILE A 107 -33.56 12.86 7.54
C ILE A 107 -33.45 12.17 8.90
N VAL A 108 -32.44 11.31 9.08
CA VAL A 108 -32.21 10.55 10.32
C VAL A 108 -31.83 11.47 11.49
N GLU A 109 -30.97 12.46 11.25
CA GLU A 109 -30.52 13.46 12.21
C GLU A 109 -31.69 14.22 12.81
N ASN A 110 -32.66 14.59 11.97
CA ASN A 110 -33.86 15.30 12.38
C ASN A 110 -34.94 14.42 13.04
N THR A 111 -34.67 13.13 13.28
CA THR A 111 -35.61 12.26 14.02
C THR A 111 -35.57 12.53 15.52
N PRO A 112 -36.69 12.32 16.25
CA PRO A 112 -36.71 12.51 17.70
C PRO A 112 -35.66 11.69 18.45
N PHE A 113 -35.32 10.49 17.94
CA PHE A 113 -34.31 9.62 18.54
C PHE A 113 -32.90 10.24 18.48
N VAL A 114 -32.51 10.80 17.33
CA VAL A 114 -31.18 11.36 17.14
C VAL A 114 -31.06 12.72 17.81
N ILE A 115 -32.09 13.57 17.72
CA ILE A 115 -32.14 14.86 18.43
C ILE A 115 -31.96 14.64 19.94
N GLU A 116 -32.67 13.67 20.53
CA GLU A 116 -32.55 13.35 21.96
C GLU A 116 -31.16 12.78 22.30
N ARG A 117 -30.54 12.02 21.38
CA ARG A 117 -29.17 11.54 21.56
C ARG A 117 -28.16 12.68 21.55
N TYR A 118 -28.31 13.68 20.68
CA TYR A 118 -27.44 14.86 20.68
C TYR A 118 -27.60 15.68 21.96
N ARG A 119 -28.82 15.96 22.40
CA ARG A 119 -29.08 16.64 23.69
C ARG A 119 -28.45 15.95 24.89
N THR A 120 -28.38 14.62 24.85
CA THR A 120 -27.87 13.80 25.96
C THR A 120 -26.37 13.50 25.87
N ALA A 121 -25.76 13.60 24.69
CA ALA A 121 -24.36 13.22 24.44
C ALA A 121 -23.42 14.39 24.15
N THR A 122 -23.92 15.56 23.74
CA THR A 122 -23.12 16.76 23.46
C THR A 122 -23.55 17.95 24.32
N ALA A 123 -22.79 19.05 24.28
CA ALA A 123 -23.11 20.28 25.02
C ALA A 123 -24.33 21.05 24.48
N ALA A 124 -24.98 20.57 23.42
CA ALA A 124 -26.07 21.25 22.71
C ALA A 124 -27.45 20.94 23.34
N VAL A 125 -27.65 21.38 24.59
CA VAL A 125 -28.87 21.10 25.38
C VAL A 125 -30.14 21.64 24.71
N ASP A 126 -30.03 22.75 23.97
CA ASP A 126 -31.15 23.43 23.30
C ASP A 126 -31.34 23.02 21.82
N TYR A 127 -30.68 21.95 21.36
CA TYR A 127 -30.79 21.50 19.97
C TYR A 127 -32.20 20.99 19.67
N ALA A 128 -32.85 21.53 18.63
CA ALA A 128 -34.22 21.20 18.24
C ALA A 128 -34.32 20.46 16.90
N GLY A 129 -33.19 20.12 16.29
CA GLY A 129 -33.11 19.74 14.88
C GLY A 129 -32.87 20.95 13.99
N ASP A 130 -32.66 20.65 12.71
CA ASP A 130 -32.25 21.61 11.69
C ASP A 130 -33.45 22.14 10.93
N THR A 131 -33.33 23.39 10.44
CA THR A 131 -34.33 23.91 9.50
C THR A 131 -34.21 23.18 8.17
N ILE A 132 -35.32 23.11 7.43
CA ILE A 132 -35.33 22.56 6.05
C ILE A 132 -34.30 23.29 5.17
N LEU A 133 -34.14 24.61 5.37
CA LEU A 133 -33.12 25.40 4.68
C LEU A 133 -31.70 24.95 5.00
N ASN A 134 -31.37 24.71 6.28
CA ASN A 134 -30.04 24.27 6.71
C ASN A 134 -29.69 22.91 6.11
N SER A 135 -30.54 21.90 6.35
CA SER A 135 -30.34 20.54 5.82
C SER A 135 -30.22 20.50 4.29
N PHE A 136 -30.94 21.38 3.58
CA PHE A 136 -30.77 21.52 2.12
C PHE A 136 -29.36 22.01 1.77
N PHE A 137 -28.89 23.06 2.45
CA PHE A 137 -27.56 23.61 2.21
C PHE A 137 -26.44 22.68 2.69
N ASP A 138 -26.64 21.88 3.73
CA ASP A 138 -25.69 20.85 4.14
C ASP A 138 -25.47 19.80 3.05
N THR A 139 -26.55 19.40 2.37
CA THR A 139 -26.46 18.56 1.17
C THR A 139 -25.74 19.25 0.02
N VAL A 140 -25.90 20.58 -0.13
CA VAL A 140 -25.16 21.38 -1.13
C VAL A 140 -23.67 21.49 -0.77
N TRP A 141 -23.33 21.69 0.50
CA TRP A 141 -21.96 21.76 0.99
C TRP A 141 -21.24 20.42 0.87
N MET A 142 -21.94 19.31 1.14
CA MET A 142 -21.47 17.96 0.84
C MET A 142 -21.19 17.78 -0.65
N ALA A 143 -22.12 18.19 -1.52
CA ALA A 143 -21.90 18.11 -2.97
C ALA A 143 -20.70 18.96 -3.44
N LEU A 144 -20.47 20.13 -2.81
CA LEU A 144 -19.28 20.94 -3.05
C LEU A 144 -18.01 20.19 -2.66
N GLY A 145 -17.96 19.59 -1.47
CA GLY A 145 -16.83 18.78 -1.01
C GLY A 145 -16.53 17.59 -1.93
N PHE A 146 -17.57 16.92 -2.41
CA PHE A 146 -17.45 15.87 -3.41
C PHE A 146 -16.83 16.40 -4.72
N ALA A 147 -17.30 17.55 -5.21
CA ALA A 147 -16.77 18.19 -6.42
C ALA A 147 -15.31 18.63 -6.23
N MET A 148 -14.94 19.10 -5.04
CA MET A 148 -13.55 19.43 -4.69
C MET A 148 -12.67 18.19 -4.73
N ALA A 149 -13.09 17.08 -4.14
CA ALA A 149 -12.35 15.81 -4.18
C ALA A 149 -12.20 15.23 -5.59
N TRP A 150 -13.19 15.49 -6.46
CA TRP A 150 -13.13 15.11 -7.87
C TRP A 150 -12.18 15.98 -8.69
N LYS A 151 -12.12 17.29 -8.44
CA LYS A 151 -11.42 18.26 -9.31
C LYS A 151 -10.04 18.68 -8.81
N LEU A 152 -9.80 18.66 -7.50
CA LEU A 152 -8.56 19.15 -6.90
C LEU A 152 -7.56 18.01 -6.68
N PRO A 153 -6.25 18.28 -6.79
CA PRO A 153 -5.22 17.33 -6.39
C PRO A 153 -5.38 16.93 -4.91
N VAL A 154 -5.15 15.65 -4.60
CA VAL A 154 -5.36 15.07 -3.26
C VAL A 154 -4.68 15.87 -2.15
N LYS A 155 -3.46 16.38 -2.38
CA LYS A 155 -2.72 17.20 -1.41
C LYS A 155 -3.48 18.46 -0.96
N TRP A 156 -4.20 19.12 -1.87
CA TRP A 156 -4.98 20.32 -1.59
C TRP A 156 -6.26 20.00 -0.83
N VAL A 157 -6.91 18.90 -1.20
CA VAL A 157 -8.11 18.41 -0.50
C VAL A 157 -7.76 18.05 0.95
N VAL A 158 -6.63 17.35 1.17
CA VAL A 158 -6.13 17.01 2.50
C VAL A 158 -5.74 18.25 3.30
N ALA A 159 -5.03 19.21 2.68
CA ALA A 159 -4.67 20.46 3.36
C ALA A 159 -5.90 21.25 3.81
N LEU A 160 -6.90 21.38 2.93
CA LEU A 160 -8.15 22.07 3.22
C LEU A 160 -8.96 21.34 4.30
N ALA A 161 -8.97 20.01 4.28
CA ALA A 161 -9.59 19.19 5.31
C ALA A 161 -8.97 19.42 6.70
N VAL A 162 -7.64 19.45 6.77
CA VAL A 162 -6.91 19.77 8.01
C VAL A 162 -7.21 21.19 8.48
N ILE A 163 -7.25 22.16 7.56
CA ILE A 163 -7.60 23.55 7.89
C ILE A 163 -9.01 23.61 8.49
N PHE A 164 -10.00 22.96 7.89
CA PHE A 164 -11.37 22.94 8.40
C PHE A 164 -11.47 22.32 9.79
N GLU A 165 -10.83 21.18 10.01
CA GLU A 165 -10.81 20.54 11.33
C GLU A 165 -10.12 21.39 12.40
N LEU A 166 -9.04 22.09 12.05
CA LEU A 166 -8.32 22.98 12.98
C LEU A 166 -9.08 24.27 13.25
N VAL A 167 -9.70 24.86 12.23
CA VAL A 167 -10.49 26.08 12.38
C VAL A 167 -11.70 25.84 13.27
N ALA A 168 -12.45 24.75 13.04
CA ALA A 168 -13.58 24.39 13.89
C ALA A 168 -13.13 24.14 15.34
N LEU A 169 -12.03 23.39 15.52
CA LEU A 169 -11.45 23.10 16.83
C LEU A 169 -10.99 24.36 17.58
N ILE A 170 -10.43 25.35 16.89
CA ILE A 170 -9.94 26.59 17.53
C ILE A 170 -11.10 27.56 17.79
N ALA A 171 -11.99 27.71 16.81
CA ALA A 171 -13.05 28.73 16.85
C ALA A 171 -14.18 28.34 17.81
N VAL A 172 -14.51 27.05 17.88
CA VAL A 172 -15.70 26.57 18.59
C VAL A 172 -15.40 25.43 19.57
N ARG A 173 -14.13 24.98 19.64
CA ARG A 173 -13.71 23.82 20.44
C ARG A 173 -14.41 22.52 20.03
N ASP A 174 -14.90 22.46 18.80
CA ASP A 174 -15.61 21.30 18.26
C ASP A 174 -15.23 21.07 16.79
N ASN A 175 -15.21 19.82 16.33
CA ASN A 175 -14.92 19.45 14.93
C ASN A 175 -15.44 18.04 14.63
N LEU A 176 -15.34 17.58 13.37
CA LEU A 176 -15.86 16.27 12.97
C LEU A 176 -15.20 15.14 13.77
N PHE A 177 -13.89 15.22 14.00
CA PHE A 177 -13.18 14.23 14.80
C PHE A 177 -13.71 14.12 16.23
N LEU A 178 -13.88 15.26 16.91
CA LEU A 178 -14.39 15.31 18.28
C LEU A 178 -15.86 14.88 18.35
N ASN A 179 -16.68 15.19 17.34
CA ASN A 179 -18.07 14.75 17.29
C ASN A 179 -18.19 13.24 17.11
N VAL A 180 -17.46 12.66 16.16
CA VAL A 180 -17.43 11.20 15.99
C VAL A 180 -16.90 10.52 17.24
N MET A 181 -15.83 11.05 17.83
CA MET A 181 -15.24 10.52 19.06
C MET A 181 -16.24 10.59 20.22
N THR A 182 -16.85 11.74 20.49
CA THR A 182 -17.77 11.95 21.61
C THR A 182 -19.09 11.20 21.42
N PHE A 183 -19.57 11.07 20.17
CA PHE A 183 -20.76 10.28 19.84
C PHE A 183 -20.55 8.78 20.10
N LEU A 184 -19.41 8.24 19.67
CA LEU A 184 -19.04 6.84 19.88
C LEU A 184 -18.58 6.56 21.32
N TRP A 185 -17.90 7.53 21.92
CA TRP A 185 -17.24 7.44 23.22
C TRP A 185 -17.17 8.82 23.92
N PRO A 186 -18.19 9.21 24.70
CA PRO A 186 -18.20 10.52 25.33
C PRO A 186 -17.10 10.63 26.40
N VAL A 187 -16.13 11.52 26.18
CA VAL A 187 -15.04 11.81 27.13
C VAL A 187 -15.38 13.09 27.90
N GLU A 188 -15.66 12.98 29.19
CA GLU A 188 -16.10 14.12 30.02
C GLU A 188 -15.16 15.33 29.99
N SER A 189 -13.84 15.12 29.94
CA SER A 189 -12.89 16.23 29.86
C SER A 189 -12.97 17.00 28.55
N VAL A 190 -13.38 16.32 27.47
CA VAL A 190 -13.59 16.92 26.16
C VAL A 190 -14.94 17.64 26.14
N VAL A 191 -16.00 17.02 26.68
CA VAL A 191 -17.33 17.63 26.80
C VAL A 191 -17.30 18.86 27.72
N ASP A 192 -16.61 18.82 28.86
CA ASP A 192 -16.41 19.97 29.77
C ASP A 192 -15.53 21.06 29.13
N TRP A 193 -14.57 20.68 28.28
CA TRP A 193 -13.76 21.65 27.52
C TRP A 193 -14.58 22.33 26.40
N GLN A 194 -15.43 21.56 25.73
CA GLN A 194 -16.40 22.02 24.73
C GLN A 194 -17.43 22.96 25.35
N SER A 195 -18.03 22.60 26.50
CA SER A 195 -19.06 23.42 27.16
C SER A 195 -18.54 24.75 27.71
N ARG A 196 -17.21 24.89 27.90
CA ARG A 196 -16.57 26.16 28.30
C ARG A 196 -16.36 27.13 27.13
N ALA A 197 -16.62 26.70 25.89
CA ALA A 197 -16.58 27.59 24.74
C ALA A 197 -17.66 28.69 24.82
N ASP A 198 -18.87 28.35 25.30
CA ASP A 198 -19.99 29.30 25.43
C ASP A 198 -19.76 30.39 26.50
N SER A 199 -19.00 30.08 27.56
CA SER A 199 -18.63 31.05 28.59
C SER A 199 -17.57 32.06 28.13
N ASP A 200 -16.67 31.68 27.23
CA ASP A 200 -15.61 32.56 26.73
C ASP A 200 -16.11 33.47 25.58
N ILE A 201 -17.02 32.98 24.74
CA ILE A 201 -17.57 33.72 23.58
C ILE A 201 -18.51 34.84 24.04
N SER A 202 -19.29 34.63 25.11
CA SER A 202 -20.14 35.67 25.71
C SER A 202 -19.35 36.79 26.41
N ALA A 203 -18.13 36.50 26.91
CA ALA A 203 -17.24 37.50 27.49
C ALA A 203 -16.43 38.30 26.44
N HIS A 204 -16.18 37.73 25.26
CA HIS A 204 -15.36 38.33 24.21
C HIS A 204 -16.14 39.07 23.11
N SER A 205 -17.48 39.16 23.19
CA SER A 205 -18.30 39.92 22.22
C SER A 205 -18.02 41.43 22.20
N HIS A 206 -17.15 41.94 23.09
CA HIS A 206 -16.76 43.34 23.18
C HIS A 206 -15.43 43.70 22.48
N ASP A 207 -14.61 42.75 22.03
CA ASP A 207 -13.40 43.07 21.26
C ASP A 207 -13.50 42.59 19.80
N LYS A 208 -14.15 43.43 18.97
CA LYS A 208 -14.25 43.22 17.52
C LYS A 208 -12.89 43.31 16.78
N GLY A 209 -11.80 43.67 17.48
CA GLY A 209 -10.47 43.89 16.89
C GLY A 209 -9.63 42.63 16.76
N HIS A 210 -9.70 41.70 17.72
CA HIS A 210 -8.79 40.54 17.77
C HIS A 210 -9.14 39.49 16.69
N ASN A 211 -10.41 39.12 16.56
CA ASN A 211 -10.85 38.13 15.55
C ASN A 211 -10.58 38.61 14.12
N LYS A 212 -10.70 39.91 13.85
CA LYS A 212 -10.42 40.48 12.53
C LYS A 212 -8.92 40.47 12.21
N ARG A 213 -8.06 40.79 13.18
CA ARG A 213 -6.59 40.77 13.02
C ARG A 213 -6.05 39.35 12.88
N LEU A 214 -6.62 38.37 13.59
CA LEU A 214 -6.24 36.96 13.47
C LEU A 214 -6.68 36.36 12.12
N MET A 215 -7.91 36.66 11.66
CA MET A 215 -8.38 36.23 10.34
C MET A 215 -7.58 36.88 9.20
N ILE A 216 -7.18 38.15 9.35
CA ILE A 216 -6.27 38.80 8.40
C ILE A 216 -4.88 38.15 8.45
N ALA A 217 -4.34 37.85 9.64
CA ALA A 217 -3.04 37.20 9.78
C ALA A 217 -3.02 35.79 9.18
N LEU A 218 -4.11 35.02 9.32
CA LEU A 218 -4.25 33.69 8.72
C LEU A 218 -4.51 33.75 7.22
N ALA A 219 -5.30 34.71 6.73
CA ALA A 219 -5.47 34.95 5.30
C ALA A 219 -4.16 35.40 4.63
N VAL A 220 -3.38 36.26 5.30
CA VAL A 220 -2.05 36.70 4.86
C VAL A 220 -1.05 35.57 4.93
N SER A 221 -1.05 34.73 5.97
CA SER A 221 -0.19 33.56 6.06
C SER A 221 -0.53 32.50 4.99
N GLY A 222 -1.82 32.29 4.73
CA GLY A 222 -2.30 31.46 3.63
C GLY A 222 -1.92 32.02 2.27
N LEU A 223 -2.00 33.33 2.07
CA LEU A 223 -1.57 34.01 0.84
C LEU A 223 -0.04 33.95 0.68
N ILE A 224 0.73 34.07 1.75
CA ILE A 224 2.19 33.93 1.75
C ILE A 224 2.58 32.50 1.39
N LEU A 225 1.87 31.49 1.91
CA LEU A 225 2.07 30.09 1.53
C LEU A 225 1.65 29.82 0.08
N LEU A 226 0.58 30.45 -0.42
CA LEU A 226 0.15 30.35 -1.81
C LEU A 226 1.13 31.03 -2.76
N VAL A 227 1.70 32.18 -2.39
CA VAL A 227 2.70 32.92 -3.18
C VAL A 227 4.07 32.26 -3.10
N SER A 228 4.46 31.70 -1.95
CA SER A 228 5.71 30.97 -1.81
C SER A 228 5.66 29.60 -2.49
N ASP A 229 4.50 28.95 -2.54
CA ASP A 229 4.30 27.70 -3.30
C ASP A 229 4.11 27.97 -4.80
N TRP A 230 3.44 29.06 -5.18
CA TRP A 230 3.43 29.51 -6.59
C TRP A 230 4.86 29.81 -7.05
N ALA A 231 5.67 30.51 -6.23
CA ALA A 231 7.07 30.78 -6.51
C ALA A 231 7.95 29.52 -6.48
N SER A 232 7.70 28.56 -5.58
CA SER A 232 8.44 27.29 -5.54
C SER A 232 8.11 26.41 -6.76
N VAL A 233 6.85 26.40 -7.21
CA VAL A 233 6.40 25.65 -8.39
C VAL A 233 6.83 26.33 -9.70
N THR A 234 6.86 27.67 -9.77
CA THR A 234 7.31 28.38 -10.97
C THR A 234 8.83 28.51 -11.09
N PHE A 235 9.59 28.56 -9.99
CA PHE A 235 11.05 28.76 -10.04
C PHE A 235 11.88 27.54 -9.60
N LEU A 236 11.32 26.57 -8.86
CA LEU A 236 12.10 25.47 -8.26
C LEU A 236 11.47 24.07 -8.38
N GLY A 237 10.38 23.90 -9.13
CA GLY A 237 9.60 22.66 -9.14
C GLY A 237 9.17 22.18 -10.52
N HIS A 238 10.09 21.64 -11.33
CA HIS A 238 9.72 20.81 -12.47
C HIS A 238 9.23 19.42 -12.00
N HIS A 239 7.96 19.36 -11.59
CA HIS A 239 7.13 18.17 -11.82
C HIS A 239 6.38 18.39 -13.14
N VAL A 240 6.84 17.74 -14.21
CA VAL A 240 6.12 17.73 -15.48
C VAL A 240 5.25 16.48 -15.54
N THR A 241 4.00 16.61 -15.12
CA THR A 241 2.90 15.83 -15.71
C THR A 241 2.62 16.43 -17.09
N GLY A 242 2.62 15.60 -18.13
CA GLY A 242 2.53 16.04 -19.52
C GLY A 242 1.33 16.95 -19.80
N ALA A 243 1.62 18.13 -20.33
CA ALA A 243 0.68 18.97 -21.06
C ALA A 243 1.24 19.20 -22.47
N LYS A 244 0.41 18.96 -23.49
CA LYS A 244 0.70 19.28 -24.90
C LYS A 244 0.82 20.81 -25.05
N PRO A 245 1.81 21.36 -25.77
CA PRO A 245 1.76 22.75 -26.17
C PRO A 245 1.01 22.89 -27.50
N ASP A 246 -0.12 23.59 -27.47
CA ASP A 246 -0.71 24.22 -28.65
C ASP A 246 0.19 25.36 -29.12
N ALA A 247 0.42 25.41 -30.42
CA ALA A 247 1.27 26.38 -31.09
C ALA A 247 0.49 27.68 -31.37
N THR A 248 1.03 28.83 -30.93
CA THR A 248 0.88 30.12 -31.64
C THR A 248 1.83 31.17 -31.06
N ALA A 249 2.90 31.53 -31.80
CA ALA A 249 3.48 32.88 -31.85
C ALA A 249 4.60 32.98 -32.92
N THR A 250 4.21 33.63 -34.01
CA THR A 250 4.88 34.62 -34.88
C THR A 250 6.41 34.71 -34.97
N VAL A 251 6.84 34.67 -36.23
CA VAL A 251 8.18 34.86 -36.84
C VAL A 251 8.75 36.29 -36.66
N LEU A 252 10.09 36.40 -36.62
CA LEU A 252 11.03 37.41 -37.20
C LEU A 252 12.40 37.16 -36.50
N GLY A 253 13.58 36.94 -37.09
CA GLY A 253 14.19 37.12 -38.40
C GLY A 253 15.64 36.56 -38.35
N GLU A 254 16.24 36.31 -39.52
CA GLU A 254 17.44 35.51 -39.85
C GLU A 254 18.77 35.97 -39.19
N THR A 255 19.81 35.13 -39.04
CA THR A 255 20.88 34.92 -40.06
C THR A 255 21.69 33.62 -39.82
N THR A 256 22.12 33.05 -40.95
CA THR A 256 22.63 31.71 -41.29
C THR A 256 24.02 31.28 -40.77
N VAL A 257 24.15 30.04 -40.27
CA VAL A 257 25.32 29.14 -40.48
C VAL A 257 24.82 27.68 -40.57
N ALA A 258 25.30 26.93 -41.56
CA ALA A 258 24.80 25.63 -41.99
C ALA A 258 24.77 24.54 -40.90
N LYS A 259 23.63 23.87 -40.79
CA LYS A 259 23.30 22.79 -39.84
C LYS A 259 23.37 21.44 -40.54
N VAL A 260 24.20 20.54 -40.02
CA VAL A 260 24.12 19.09 -40.26
C VAL A 260 22.80 18.60 -39.65
N GLU A 261 21.98 17.94 -40.47
CA GLU A 261 20.68 17.40 -40.07
C GLU A 261 20.83 16.40 -38.92
N THR A 262 20.35 16.81 -37.75
CA THR A 262 20.07 15.94 -36.61
C THR A 262 18.63 15.47 -36.73
N VAL A 263 18.43 14.22 -37.11
CA VAL A 263 17.13 13.57 -37.22
C VAL A 263 16.69 13.06 -35.84
N ALA A 264 15.53 13.57 -35.41
CA ALA A 264 14.55 12.98 -34.48
C ALA A 264 15.02 12.46 -33.10
N ALA A 265 14.97 13.34 -32.09
CA ALA A 265 14.71 12.95 -30.71
C ALA A 265 13.19 12.94 -30.47
N ALA A 266 12.57 11.75 -30.37
CA ALA A 266 11.26 11.47 -29.71
C ALA A 266 10.75 10.02 -29.89
N GLN A 267 11.50 9.10 -30.53
CA GLN A 267 11.12 7.68 -30.57
C GLN A 267 11.97 6.90 -29.56
N GLY A 268 11.30 6.16 -28.66
CA GLY A 268 11.98 5.27 -27.70
C GLY A 268 12.85 4.26 -28.43
N VAL A 269 13.93 3.82 -27.76
CA VAL A 269 14.79 2.77 -28.30
C VAL A 269 13.93 1.51 -28.51
N PRO A 270 14.01 0.84 -29.68
CA PRO A 270 13.32 -0.41 -29.88
C PRO A 270 13.67 -1.37 -28.74
N MET A 271 12.67 -1.91 -28.07
CA MET A 271 12.81 -2.99 -27.09
C MET A 271 12.12 -4.19 -27.73
N GLY A 272 12.79 -5.34 -27.79
CA GLY A 272 12.38 -6.51 -28.59
C GLY A 272 10.89 -6.83 -28.51
N ASP A 273 10.35 -7.43 -29.57
CA ASP A 273 8.95 -7.83 -29.65
C ASP A 273 8.57 -8.72 -28.46
N VAL A 274 7.37 -8.53 -27.91
CA VAL A 274 6.80 -9.36 -26.83
C VAL A 274 6.35 -10.75 -27.37
N SER A 275 6.76 -11.09 -28.59
CA SER A 275 6.44 -12.35 -29.27
C SER A 275 7.33 -13.49 -28.76
N GLY A 276 7.17 -13.84 -27.50
CA GLY A 276 7.75 -15.06 -26.95
C GLY A 276 7.09 -16.30 -27.55
N THR A 277 7.88 -17.30 -27.95
CA THR A 277 7.32 -18.64 -28.16
C THR A 277 7.20 -19.34 -26.81
N ALA A 278 5.96 -19.50 -26.33
CA ALA A 278 5.69 -20.37 -25.18
C ALA A 278 5.69 -21.85 -25.55
N ALA A 279 6.08 -22.20 -26.78
CA ALA A 279 6.40 -23.55 -27.19
C ALA A 279 7.82 -23.92 -26.72
N ALA A 280 8.03 -25.17 -26.33
CA ALA A 280 9.37 -25.66 -26.00
C ALA A 280 10.27 -25.50 -27.24
N VAL A 281 11.16 -24.51 -27.20
CA VAL A 281 12.13 -24.31 -28.27
C VAL A 281 13.09 -25.49 -28.26
N GLN A 282 13.04 -26.33 -29.30
CA GLN A 282 13.97 -27.44 -29.46
C GLN A 282 15.36 -26.90 -29.78
N GLY A 283 16.34 -27.24 -28.95
CA GLY A 283 17.72 -26.81 -29.06
C GLY A 283 18.62 -27.61 -28.13
N LEU A 284 19.92 -27.60 -28.40
CA LEU A 284 20.91 -28.20 -27.51
C LEU A 284 20.99 -27.38 -26.22
N ARG A 285 21.11 -28.03 -25.08
CA ARG A 285 21.24 -27.36 -23.78
C ARG A 285 22.65 -27.52 -23.24
N MET A 286 23.29 -26.38 -23.01
CA MET A 286 24.64 -26.27 -22.51
C MET A 286 24.63 -26.14 -20.98
N PRO A 287 25.32 -27.02 -20.24
CA PRO A 287 25.32 -26.97 -18.79
C PRO A 287 26.06 -25.73 -18.28
N LEU A 288 25.44 -25.02 -17.33
CA LEU A 288 25.99 -23.88 -16.62
C LEU A 288 25.66 -24.04 -15.13
N ALA A 289 26.52 -24.75 -14.41
CA ALA A 289 26.27 -25.13 -13.01
C ALA A 289 27.38 -24.68 -12.07
N ASN A 290 27.01 -24.38 -10.83
CA ASN A 290 27.92 -24.04 -9.72
C ASN A 290 27.46 -24.74 -8.43
N GLU A 291 27.91 -24.31 -7.24
CA GLU A 291 27.52 -24.96 -5.97
C GLU A 291 26.06 -24.70 -5.57
N ARG A 292 25.46 -23.58 -6.00
CA ARG A 292 24.09 -23.19 -5.63
C ARG A 292 23.03 -23.54 -6.68
N VAL A 293 23.44 -23.60 -7.94
CA VAL A 293 22.55 -23.60 -9.10
C VAL A 293 22.97 -24.67 -10.11
N ASP A 294 21.99 -25.32 -10.71
CA ASP A 294 22.14 -26.13 -11.93
C ASP A 294 21.32 -25.46 -13.04
N ALA A 295 21.98 -24.70 -13.92
CA ALA A 295 21.32 -24.01 -15.01
C ALA A 295 21.74 -24.60 -16.36
N THR A 296 20.93 -24.35 -17.37
CA THR A 296 21.30 -24.65 -18.75
C THR A 296 20.99 -23.48 -19.67
N VAL A 297 21.87 -23.26 -20.65
CA VAL A 297 21.67 -22.29 -21.72
C VAL A 297 21.20 -23.03 -22.96
N ASN A 298 20.08 -22.62 -23.53
CA ASN A 298 19.54 -23.20 -24.75
C ASN A 298 20.21 -22.54 -25.97
N THR A 299 20.79 -23.34 -26.85
CA THR A 299 21.44 -22.84 -28.08
C THR A 299 20.45 -22.19 -29.02
N THR A 300 19.16 -22.55 -28.96
CA THR A 300 18.12 -21.83 -29.69
C THR A 300 17.63 -20.66 -28.86
N GLY A 301 17.67 -19.46 -29.44
CA GLY A 301 17.47 -18.18 -28.77
C GLY A 301 18.68 -17.70 -27.95
N GLY A 302 19.66 -18.58 -27.69
CA GLY A 302 20.80 -18.28 -26.83
C GLY A 302 20.34 -17.84 -25.44
N ARG A 303 19.32 -18.51 -24.88
CA ARG A 303 18.53 -18.06 -23.72
C ARG A 303 18.81 -18.88 -22.46
N LEU A 304 18.66 -18.24 -21.31
CA LEU A 304 18.68 -18.90 -20.00
C LEU A 304 17.24 -19.29 -19.64
N ASP A 305 16.89 -20.56 -19.85
CA ASP A 305 15.48 -21.02 -19.78
C ASP A 305 15.23 -22.20 -18.81
N GLN A 306 16.28 -22.80 -18.26
CA GLN A 306 16.17 -23.78 -17.17
C GLN A 306 17.22 -23.49 -16.10
N LEU A 307 16.77 -23.49 -14.84
CA LEU A 307 17.60 -23.22 -13.69
C LEU A 307 17.00 -23.86 -12.44
N VAL A 308 17.77 -24.73 -11.79
CA VAL A 308 17.40 -25.42 -10.56
C VAL A 308 18.19 -24.83 -9.41
N LEU A 309 17.49 -24.40 -8.36
CA LEU A 309 18.11 -23.95 -7.11
C LEU A 309 18.35 -25.17 -6.21
N LYS A 310 19.61 -25.58 -6.06
CA LYS A 310 19.99 -26.87 -5.43
C LYS A 310 19.61 -26.97 -3.96
N SER A 311 19.69 -25.86 -3.23
CA SER A 311 19.45 -25.82 -1.79
C SER A 311 17.99 -25.61 -1.39
N TYR A 312 17.09 -25.47 -2.36
CA TYR A 312 15.67 -25.20 -2.12
C TYR A 312 14.81 -26.26 -2.76
N LYS A 313 13.63 -26.50 -2.18
CA LYS A 313 12.65 -27.47 -2.66
C LYS A 313 11.37 -26.75 -3.06
N SER A 314 10.59 -27.28 -4.00
CA SER A 314 9.28 -26.69 -4.31
C SER A 314 8.29 -26.94 -3.16
N GLU A 315 8.30 -28.16 -2.62
CA GLU A 315 7.53 -28.59 -1.45
C GLU A 315 8.44 -29.23 -0.38
N ILE A 316 7.98 -29.37 0.86
CA ILE A 316 8.79 -29.88 1.99
C ILE A 316 9.27 -31.33 1.74
N ASP A 317 8.39 -32.17 1.19
CA ASP A 317 8.60 -33.60 0.99
C ASP A 317 9.35 -33.93 -0.32
N GLU A 318 9.54 -32.94 -1.19
CA GLU A 318 10.30 -33.10 -2.42
C GLU A 318 11.79 -33.31 -2.12
N LYS A 319 12.45 -34.17 -2.89
CA LYS A 319 13.88 -34.49 -2.69
C LYS A 319 14.79 -33.70 -3.63
N ASP A 320 14.25 -33.27 -4.77
CA ASP A 320 15.00 -32.60 -5.81
C ASP A 320 15.05 -31.09 -5.58
N GLY A 321 16.01 -30.43 -6.23
CA GLY A 321 16.13 -28.99 -6.19
C GLY A 321 14.94 -28.29 -6.86
N PHE A 322 14.68 -27.05 -6.46
CA PHE A 322 13.56 -26.27 -6.97
C PHE A 322 13.85 -25.78 -8.39
N THR A 323 13.17 -26.36 -9.38
CA THR A 323 13.24 -25.91 -10.77
C THR A 323 12.53 -24.57 -10.91
N PHE A 324 13.31 -23.50 -10.97
CA PHE A 324 12.83 -22.13 -11.01
C PHE A 324 12.65 -21.62 -12.45
N LEU A 325 13.71 -21.53 -13.26
CA LEU A 325 13.46 -21.15 -14.67
C LEU A 325 12.85 -22.34 -15.42
N LYS A 326 11.82 -22.03 -16.21
CA LYS A 326 11.02 -22.99 -16.97
C LYS A 326 10.80 -22.44 -18.39
N PRO A 327 11.02 -23.24 -19.44
CA PRO A 327 11.19 -22.71 -20.79
C PRO A 327 9.90 -22.38 -21.55
N SER A 328 8.73 -22.86 -21.09
CA SER A 328 7.49 -22.89 -21.89
C SER A 328 6.25 -23.19 -21.04
N GLY A 329 5.07 -22.97 -21.62
CA GLY A 329 3.77 -23.27 -21.01
C GLY A 329 3.28 -22.24 -19.99
N ALA A 330 2.21 -22.59 -19.26
CA ALA A 330 1.62 -21.72 -18.23
C ALA A 330 2.63 -21.28 -17.14
N HIS A 331 3.65 -22.08 -16.88
CA HIS A 331 4.69 -21.80 -15.88
C HIS A 331 6.00 -21.30 -16.50
N ALA A 332 5.98 -20.71 -17.70
CA ALA A 332 7.20 -20.21 -18.32
C ALA A 332 7.81 -19.05 -17.53
N GLU A 333 9.11 -19.13 -17.26
CA GLU A 333 9.95 -18.02 -16.84
C GLU A 333 11.37 -18.21 -17.38
N TYR A 334 11.84 -17.28 -18.20
CA TYR A 334 13.14 -17.35 -18.86
C TYR A 334 13.70 -15.95 -19.14
N VAL A 335 15.01 -15.88 -19.41
CA VAL A 335 15.69 -14.66 -19.80
C VAL A 335 16.24 -14.81 -21.22
N ALA A 336 15.80 -13.91 -22.09
CA ALA A 336 16.23 -13.82 -23.48
C ALA A 336 16.93 -12.48 -23.73
N ALA A 337 17.87 -12.48 -24.66
CA ALA A 337 18.58 -11.27 -25.06
C ALA A 337 18.90 -11.32 -26.55
N GLY A 338 19.06 -10.16 -27.16
CA GLY A 338 19.28 -10.06 -28.59
C GLY A 338 19.77 -8.69 -29.02
N TRP A 339 19.83 -8.51 -30.33
CA TRP A 339 20.20 -7.25 -30.97
C TRP A 339 19.18 -6.89 -32.04
N MET A 340 18.85 -5.61 -32.16
CA MET A 340 17.95 -5.10 -33.20
C MET A 340 18.63 -4.01 -34.02
N GLY A 341 18.48 -4.05 -35.34
CA GLY A 341 18.98 -3.02 -36.24
C GLY A 341 17.98 -2.74 -37.36
N ALA A 342 17.98 -1.51 -37.87
CA ALA A 342 17.21 -1.18 -39.05
C ALA A 342 17.80 -1.91 -40.27
N GLY A 343 17.10 -2.92 -40.79
CA GLY A 343 17.54 -3.68 -41.97
C GLY A 343 18.70 -4.66 -41.72
N ILE A 344 19.13 -4.83 -40.47
CA ILE A 344 20.14 -5.82 -40.07
C ILE A 344 19.48 -6.83 -39.15
N GLU A 345 19.54 -8.11 -39.55
CA GLU A 345 19.07 -9.21 -38.71
C GLU A 345 20.07 -9.42 -37.56
N GLY A 346 19.63 -9.14 -36.34
CA GLY A 346 20.33 -9.53 -35.11
C GLY A 346 19.75 -10.82 -34.53
N PRO A 347 20.48 -11.49 -33.63
CA PRO A 347 19.97 -12.70 -33.01
C PRO A 347 18.77 -12.36 -32.11
N GLY A 348 17.71 -13.15 -32.24
CA GLY A 348 16.48 -13.08 -31.45
C GLY A 348 16.12 -14.43 -30.83
N GLU A 349 14.89 -14.57 -30.34
CA GLU A 349 14.45 -15.76 -29.58
C GLU A 349 14.48 -17.09 -30.36
N ASN A 350 14.45 -17.03 -31.69
CA ASN A 350 14.45 -18.22 -32.55
C ASN A 350 15.81 -18.49 -33.23
N SER A 351 16.83 -17.66 -32.98
CA SER A 351 18.14 -17.81 -33.60
C SER A 351 18.88 -19.04 -33.06
N VAL A 352 19.42 -19.89 -33.93
CA VAL A 352 20.15 -21.09 -33.52
C VAL A 352 21.64 -20.79 -33.43
N TRP A 353 22.19 -20.78 -32.22
CA TRP A 353 23.59 -20.47 -31.95
C TRP A 353 24.48 -21.72 -32.03
N GLU A 354 25.70 -21.54 -32.51
CA GLU A 354 26.76 -22.55 -32.47
C GLU A 354 27.57 -22.40 -31.18
N THR A 355 28.04 -23.49 -30.59
CA THR A 355 28.84 -23.46 -29.36
C THR A 355 30.33 -23.55 -29.66
N GLU A 356 31.15 -22.78 -28.95
CA GLU A 356 32.61 -22.85 -29.05
C GLU A 356 33.23 -23.39 -27.75
N GLY A 357 34.26 -24.24 -27.85
CA GLY A 357 35.01 -24.75 -26.70
C GLY A 357 34.52 -26.09 -26.11
N ASP A 358 34.92 -26.39 -24.88
CA ASP A 358 34.57 -27.64 -24.18
C ASP A 358 33.14 -27.59 -23.64
N VAL A 359 32.26 -28.29 -24.33
CA VAL A 359 30.81 -28.36 -24.11
C VAL A 359 30.37 -29.14 -22.86
N ASN A 360 31.28 -29.81 -22.15
CA ASN A 360 30.95 -30.72 -21.04
C ASN A 360 31.43 -30.28 -19.65
N GLY A 361 32.06 -29.09 -19.52
CA GLY A 361 32.66 -28.66 -18.26
C GLY A 361 31.70 -27.89 -17.34
N ALA A 362 31.23 -28.51 -16.25
CA ALA A 362 30.56 -27.78 -15.17
C ALA A 362 31.49 -26.68 -14.60
N GLY A 363 30.97 -25.46 -14.46
CA GLY A 363 31.72 -24.29 -13.97
C GLY A 363 32.60 -23.60 -15.01
N LYS A 364 32.53 -23.97 -16.30
CA LYS A 364 33.18 -23.24 -17.39
C LYS A 364 32.23 -22.23 -18.04
N PRO A 365 32.76 -21.13 -18.62
CA PRO A 365 31.97 -20.25 -19.48
C PRO A 365 31.32 -21.01 -20.65
N VAL A 366 30.05 -20.73 -20.92
CA VAL A 366 29.36 -21.21 -22.12
C VAL A 366 29.49 -20.12 -23.20
N VAL A 367 30.25 -20.41 -24.25
CA VAL A 367 30.48 -19.50 -25.38
C VAL A 367 29.63 -19.94 -26.56
N MET A 368 28.84 -19.01 -27.09
CA MET A 368 27.97 -19.23 -28.24
C MET A 368 28.24 -18.17 -29.30
N VAL A 369 28.18 -18.56 -30.57
CA VAL A 369 28.37 -17.67 -31.71
C VAL A 369 27.21 -17.82 -32.69
N TRP A 370 26.71 -16.71 -33.19
CA TRP A 370 25.72 -16.65 -34.24
C TRP A 370 26.16 -15.65 -35.30
N ARG A 371 25.97 -15.98 -36.57
CA ARG A 371 26.39 -15.15 -37.70
C ARG A 371 25.16 -14.86 -38.56
N ASN A 372 24.99 -13.60 -38.93
CA ASN A 372 23.94 -13.21 -39.86
C ASN A 372 24.44 -13.24 -41.31
N ASN A 373 23.53 -13.06 -42.26
CA ASN A 373 23.84 -12.99 -43.69
C ASN A 373 24.41 -11.63 -44.13
N SER A 374 24.38 -10.62 -43.25
CA SER A 374 24.79 -9.23 -43.52
C SER A 374 26.23 -8.93 -43.10
N GLY A 375 27.00 -9.95 -42.66
CA GLY A 375 28.41 -9.81 -42.32
C GLY A 375 28.68 -9.40 -40.86
N GLN A 376 27.76 -9.65 -39.93
CA GLN A 376 27.99 -9.47 -38.49
C GLN A 376 28.06 -10.84 -37.80
N ALA A 377 29.03 -10.96 -36.88
CA ALA A 377 29.16 -12.10 -35.99
C ALA A 377 28.86 -11.65 -34.56
N PHE A 378 27.98 -12.38 -33.89
CA PHE A 378 27.54 -12.16 -32.53
C PHE A 378 28.10 -13.27 -31.65
N GLN A 379 28.69 -12.92 -30.52
CA GLN A 379 29.18 -13.88 -29.54
C GLN A 379 28.52 -13.59 -28.19
N ARG A 380 27.97 -14.62 -27.56
CA ARG A 380 27.38 -14.57 -26.22
C ARG A 380 28.14 -15.49 -25.28
N ILE A 381 28.54 -14.96 -24.14
CA ILE A 381 29.29 -15.70 -23.12
C ILE A 381 28.50 -15.66 -21.82
N TYR A 382 28.16 -16.84 -21.28
CA TYR A 382 27.55 -17.00 -19.97
C TYR A 382 28.57 -17.52 -18.96
N GLU A 383 28.68 -16.85 -17.81
CA GLU A 383 29.62 -17.19 -16.75
C GLU A 383 28.93 -17.16 -15.38
N MET A 384 29.34 -18.06 -14.48
CA MET A 384 28.87 -18.07 -13.10
C MET A 384 30.05 -18.23 -12.15
N GLU A 385 30.03 -17.45 -11.07
CA GLU A 385 30.94 -17.66 -9.96
C GLU A 385 30.56 -18.90 -9.16
N LYS A 386 31.51 -19.45 -8.40
CA LYS A 386 31.37 -20.71 -7.67
C LYS A 386 30.18 -20.73 -6.69
N ASP A 387 29.96 -19.64 -5.96
CA ASP A 387 28.96 -19.53 -4.88
C ASP A 387 27.96 -18.38 -5.12
N SER A 388 27.35 -18.31 -6.30
CA SER A 388 26.50 -17.17 -6.70
C SER A 388 25.18 -17.57 -7.36
N TYR A 389 24.17 -16.71 -7.21
CA TYR A 389 22.91 -16.75 -7.99
C TYR A 389 22.93 -15.78 -9.18
N VAL A 390 24.08 -15.15 -9.41
CA VAL A 390 24.29 -14.19 -10.50
C VAL A 390 24.95 -14.90 -11.66
N VAL A 391 24.32 -14.78 -12.83
CA VAL A 391 24.87 -15.19 -14.12
C VAL A 391 25.38 -13.94 -14.83
N LYS A 392 26.68 -13.85 -15.07
CA LYS A 392 27.27 -12.77 -15.85
C LYS A 392 27.16 -13.10 -17.34
N VAL A 393 26.78 -12.12 -18.13
CA VAL A 393 26.65 -12.25 -19.58
C VAL A 393 27.51 -11.20 -20.28
N THR A 394 28.23 -11.63 -21.30
CA THR A 394 28.99 -10.76 -22.19
C THR A 394 28.55 -11.02 -23.63
N ASP A 395 27.90 -10.03 -24.22
CA ASP A 395 27.49 -10.03 -25.61
C ASP A 395 28.45 -9.16 -26.43
N LYS A 396 29.01 -9.73 -27.49
CA LYS A 396 29.90 -9.06 -28.44
C LYS A 396 29.29 -9.07 -29.83
N VAL A 397 29.52 -8.01 -30.56
CA VAL A 397 29.22 -7.93 -31.99
C VAL A 397 30.43 -7.46 -32.76
N ILE A 398 30.79 -8.21 -33.80
CA ILE A 398 31.90 -7.96 -34.70
C ILE A 398 31.30 -7.63 -36.06
N ASN A 399 31.59 -6.44 -36.59
CA ASN A 399 31.17 -6.08 -37.94
C ASN A 399 32.26 -6.47 -38.94
N THR A 400 32.01 -7.51 -39.74
CA THR A 400 32.92 -7.95 -40.82
C THR A 400 32.52 -7.40 -42.19
N ALA A 401 31.43 -6.62 -42.27
CA ALA A 401 31.00 -5.95 -43.48
C ALA A 401 31.79 -4.67 -43.76
N GLU A 402 31.67 -4.15 -44.98
CA GLU A 402 32.37 -2.94 -45.43
C GLU A 402 31.70 -1.62 -44.98
N LEU A 403 30.46 -1.69 -44.48
CA LEU A 403 29.68 -0.52 -44.04
C LEU A 403 29.44 -0.53 -42.53
N PRO A 404 29.36 0.64 -41.88
CA PRO A 404 28.98 0.73 -40.48
C PRO A 404 27.54 0.23 -40.27
N VAL A 405 27.32 -0.46 -39.16
CA VAL A 405 26.00 -0.93 -38.75
C VAL A 405 25.59 -0.33 -37.42
N SER A 406 24.28 -0.18 -37.24
CA SER A 406 23.68 0.46 -36.07
C SER A 406 22.76 -0.55 -35.39
N LEU A 407 23.15 -1.00 -34.20
CA LEU A 407 22.46 -2.07 -33.48
C LEU A 407 22.15 -1.66 -32.04
N THR A 408 20.97 -2.07 -31.57
CA THR A 408 20.49 -1.86 -30.22
C THR A 408 20.46 -3.21 -29.49
N PRO A 409 21.30 -3.41 -28.47
CA PRO A 409 21.24 -4.61 -27.63
C PRO A 409 20.08 -4.49 -26.63
N TYR A 410 19.44 -5.62 -26.35
CA TYR A 410 18.36 -5.72 -25.38
C TYR A 410 18.38 -7.05 -24.62
N VAL A 411 17.76 -7.03 -23.44
CA VAL A 411 17.58 -8.20 -22.58
C VAL A 411 16.20 -8.13 -21.92
N GLN A 412 15.54 -9.26 -21.82
CA GLN A 412 14.15 -9.40 -21.39
C GLN A 412 13.98 -10.58 -20.43
N VAL A 413 13.34 -10.30 -19.30
CA VAL A 413 12.80 -11.35 -18.41
C VAL A 413 11.35 -11.56 -18.79
N HIS A 414 10.97 -12.79 -19.09
CA HIS A 414 9.59 -13.16 -19.42
C HIS A 414 9.02 -14.05 -18.32
N ARG A 415 7.77 -13.81 -17.92
CA ARG A 415 7.02 -14.68 -17.01
C ARG A 415 5.58 -14.83 -17.47
N ALA A 416 5.10 -16.07 -17.56
CA ALA A 416 3.71 -16.39 -17.81
C ALA A 416 2.85 -16.25 -16.54
N ASP A 417 1.59 -15.87 -16.69
CA ASP A 417 0.61 -15.69 -15.62
C ASP A 417 0.38 -16.94 -14.75
N GLY A 418 0.47 -18.12 -15.36
CA GLY A 418 0.30 -19.39 -14.65
C GLY A 418 1.46 -19.77 -13.73
N TYR A 419 2.60 -19.07 -13.72
CA TYR A 419 3.75 -19.45 -12.89
C TYR A 419 3.38 -19.45 -11.40
N TRP A 420 2.81 -18.35 -10.92
CA TRP A 420 2.37 -18.18 -9.53
C TRP A 420 0.91 -17.74 -9.48
N PRO A 421 -0.05 -18.64 -9.79
CA PRO A 421 -1.44 -18.27 -10.07
C PRO A 421 -2.18 -17.63 -8.88
N ASN A 422 -1.67 -17.86 -7.67
CA ASN A 422 -2.22 -17.34 -6.42
C ASN A 422 -1.50 -16.08 -5.89
N GLU A 423 -0.38 -15.66 -6.51
CA GLU A 423 0.33 -14.46 -6.08
C GLU A 423 -0.34 -13.21 -6.65
N LYS A 424 -0.99 -12.44 -5.77
CA LYS A 424 -1.57 -11.14 -6.11
C LYS A 424 -1.00 -10.04 -5.22
N SER A 425 -0.57 -8.95 -5.85
CA SER A 425 -0.16 -7.74 -5.15
C SER A 425 -1.27 -7.25 -4.23
N SER A 426 -0.91 -6.86 -3.01
CA SER A 426 -1.81 -6.34 -1.99
C SER A 426 -1.23 -5.06 -1.38
N PHE A 427 -1.99 -4.43 -0.48
CA PHE A 427 -1.47 -3.27 0.27
C PHE A 427 -0.28 -3.62 1.18
N VAL A 428 -0.09 -4.91 1.50
CA VAL A 428 0.98 -5.37 2.40
C VAL A 428 2.20 -5.84 1.61
N ASN A 429 2.02 -6.54 0.50
CA ASN A 429 3.09 -7.15 -0.29
C ASN A 429 2.91 -6.87 -1.78
N PHE A 430 4.02 -6.57 -2.46
CA PHE A 430 4.07 -6.45 -3.91
C PHE A 430 4.63 -7.73 -4.53
N PHE A 431 3.96 -8.23 -5.57
CA PHE A 431 4.39 -9.31 -6.46
C PHE A 431 4.15 -8.86 -7.91
N GLY A 432 5.14 -9.07 -8.77
CA GLY A 432 5.07 -8.71 -10.17
C GLY A 432 6.30 -7.97 -10.69
N PRO A 433 6.17 -7.36 -11.89
CA PRO A 433 7.24 -6.59 -12.50
C PRO A 433 7.66 -5.41 -11.63
N MET A 434 8.94 -5.37 -11.28
CA MET A 434 9.54 -4.30 -10.49
C MET A 434 11.01 -4.10 -10.82
N GLY A 435 11.52 -2.93 -10.46
CA GLY A 435 12.91 -2.59 -10.69
C GLY A 435 13.34 -1.37 -9.92
N VAL A 436 14.64 -1.16 -9.88
CA VAL A 436 15.26 0.00 -9.26
C VAL A 436 16.17 0.65 -10.29
N VAL A 437 16.09 1.96 -10.42
CA VAL A 437 16.89 2.75 -11.37
C VAL A 437 17.72 3.75 -10.59
N GLN A 438 19.03 3.72 -10.84
CA GLN A 438 19.95 4.76 -10.36
C GLN A 438 19.86 5.97 -11.29
N LYS A 439 19.57 7.15 -10.71
CA LYS A 439 19.52 8.46 -11.38
C LYS A 439 20.56 9.39 -10.77
N GLY A 440 21.77 9.41 -11.30
CA GLY A 440 22.90 10.15 -10.70
C GLY A 440 23.71 9.30 -9.72
N GLU A 441 24.63 9.92 -8.96
CA GLU A 441 25.63 9.14 -8.20
C GLU A 441 25.04 8.29 -7.06
N ASP A 442 23.95 8.71 -6.39
CA ASP A 442 23.40 7.98 -5.23
C ASP A 442 21.85 7.95 -5.14
N GLU A 443 21.14 8.40 -6.17
CA GLU A 443 19.67 8.41 -6.14
C GLU A 443 19.08 7.14 -6.78
N TYR A 444 18.51 6.26 -5.96
CA TYR A 444 17.81 5.07 -6.43
C TYR A 444 16.30 5.25 -6.35
N ARG A 445 15.61 5.07 -7.48
CA ARG A 445 14.15 5.09 -7.56
C ARG A 445 13.60 3.72 -7.87
N GLN A 446 12.62 3.27 -7.09
CA GLN A 446 11.93 2.00 -7.28
C GLN A 446 10.69 2.19 -8.16
N TYR A 447 10.46 1.23 -9.04
CA TYR A 447 9.34 1.17 -9.97
C TYR A 447 8.66 -0.17 -9.83
N GLU A 448 7.34 -0.14 -9.78
CA GLU A 448 6.48 -1.30 -9.59
C GLU A 448 5.32 -1.20 -10.57
N SER A 449 4.92 -2.33 -11.15
CA SER A 449 3.74 -2.38 -12.02
C SER A 449 2.95 -3.63 -11.71
N LYS A 450 1.69 -3.46 -11.31
CA LYS A 450 0.83 -4.60 -11.00
C LYS A 450 0.47 -5.34 -12.28
N TYR A 451 0.26 -6.65 -12.17
CA TYR A 451 -0.17 -7.49 -13.29
C TYR A 451 -1.48 -7.01 -13.92
N ASP A 452 -2.46 -6.61 -13.11
CA ASP A 452 -3.75 -6.11 -13.60
C ASP A 452 -3.58 -4.79 -14.38
N ASP A 453 -2.83 -3.83 -13.81
CA ASP A 453 -2.57 -2.53 -14.45
C ASP A 453 -1.83 -2.72 -15.80
N LEU A 454 -0.82 -3.60 -15.86
CA LEU A 454 -0.10 -3.91 -17.09
C LEU A 454 -0.94 -4.64 -18.13
N LYS A 455 -1.88 -5.48 -17.70
CA LYS A 455 -2.79 -6.19 -18.60
C LYS A 455 -3.77 -5.22 -19.27
N ASP A 456 -4.21 -4.21 -18.53
CA ASP A 456 -5.11 -3.18 -19.05
C ASP A 456 -4.38 -2.18 -19.96
N ASP A 457 -3.20 -1.71 -19.56
CA ASP A 457 -2.44 -0.67 -20.28
C ASP A 457 -1.51 -1.25 -21.37
N GLY A 458 -1.19 -2.54 -21.32
CA GLY A 458 -0.26 -3.24 -22.20
C GLY A 458 1.23 -2.94 -21.93
N LYS A 459 1.57 -1.77 -21.35
CA LYS A 459 2.95 -1.37 -21.06
C LYS A 459 3.05 -0.28 -20.00
N SER A 460 4.16 -0.24 -19.27
CA SER A 460 4.51 0.84 -18.35
C SER A 460 5.13 2.05 -19.06
N GLU A 461 5.38 3.14 -18.32
CA GLU A 461 6.27 4.20 -18.78
C GLU A 461 7.69 3.67 -19.07
N ILE A 462 8.40 4.34 -19.99
CA ILE A 462 9.82 4.08 -20.24
C ILE A 462 10.62 4.84 -19.19
N VAL A 463 11.51 4.14 -18.52
CA VAL A 463 12.40 4.69 -17.49
C VAL A 463 13.85 4.54 -17.94
N THR A 464 14.65 5.58 -17.74
CA THR A 464 16.07 5.59 -18.11
C THR A 464 16.97 5.72 -16.87
N GLY A 465 18.10 5.01 -16.87
CA GLY A 465 19.19 5.21 -15.92
C GLY A 465 20.37 4.24 -16.12
N SER A 466 21.49 4.53 -15.48
CA SER A 466 22.77 3.84 -15.67
C SER A 466 22.94 2.57 -14.81
N GLY A 467 22.30 2.50 -13.64
CA GLY A 467 22.48 1.41 -12.67
C GLY A 467 21.17 0.87 -12.08
N GLY A 468 21.28 -0.02 -11.10
CA GLY A 468 20.14 -0.70 -10.47
C GLY A 468 19.79 -2.03 -11.16
N TRP A 469 18.50 -2.38 -11.23
CA TRP A 469 18.03 -3.64 -11.82
C TRP A 469 16.60 -3.54 -12.35
N TRP A 470 16.21 -4.48 -13.21
CA TRP A 470 14.86 -4.56 -13.79
C TRP A 470 14.43 -6.03 -13.91
N GLY A 471 13.27 -6.40 -13.38
CA GLY A 471 12.90 -7.81 -13.28
C GLY A 471 11.46 -8.08 -12.87
N ILE A 472 11.21 -9.33 -12.47
CA ILE A 472 9.91 -9.80 -12.01
C ILE A 472 10.09 -10.53 -10.66
N SER A 473 9.39 -10.04 -9.65
CA SER A 473 9.50 -10.47 -8.25
C SER A 473 8.30 -11.32 -7.84
N SER A 474 8.56 -12.41 -7.14
CA SER A 474 7.56 -13.26 -6.49
C SER A 474 7.59 -13.05 -4.97
N GLN A 475 6.88 -13.84 -4.17
CA GLN A 475 6.97 -13.73 -2.71
C GLN A 475 8.39 -13.94 -2.18
N TYR A 476 9.05 -15.00 -2.64
CA TYR A 476 10.33 -15.47 -2.11
C TYR A 476 11.50 -15.42 -3.10
N PHE A 477 11.23 -15.19 -4.38
CA PHE A 477 12.23 -15.28 -5.44
C PHE A 477 12.22 -14.04 -6.34
N LEU A 478 13.32 -13.85 -7.06
CA LEU A 478 13.52 -12.75 -7.99
C LEU A 478 14.26 -13.24 -9.23
N THR A 479 13.77 -12.85 -10.40
CA THR A 479 14.54 -12.85 -11.65
C THR A 479 14.71 -11.40 -12.08
N ALA A 480 15.95 -10.93 -12.15
CA ALA A 480 16.24 -9.54 -12.48
C ALA A 480 17.51 -9.40 -13.32
N VAL A 481 17.53 -8.38 -14.17
CA VAL A 481 18.71 -8.00 -14.95
C VAL A 481 19.31 -6.74 -14.37
N MET A 482 20.62 -6.77 -14.18
CA MET A 482 21.45 -5.65 -13.75
C MET A 482 22.28 -5.20 -14.95
N PRO A 483 22.13 -3.96 -15.44
CA PRO A 483 22.96 -3.46 -16.52
C PRO A 483 24.42 -3.38 -16.06
N GLY A 484 25.33 -3.81 -16.94
CA GLY A 484 26.76 -3.62 -16.76
C GLY A 484 27.25 -2.44 -17.59
N SER A 485 28.24 -2.68 -18.44
CA SER A 485 28.91 -1.67 -19.24
C SER A 485 28.82 -1.95 -20.74
N VAL A 486 29.01 -0.90 -21.54
CA VAL A 486 29.28 -0.99 -22.97
C VAL A 486 30.74 -0.58 -23.17
N ASP A 487 31.55 -1.50 -23.69
CA ASP A 487 33.00 -1.35 -23.86
C ASP A 487 33.72 -0.87 -22.58
N GLY A 488 33.30 -1.38 -21.42
CA GLY A 488 33.85 -1.00 -20.13
C GLY A 488 33.32 0.31 -19.54
N VAL A 489 32.45 1.03 -20.25
CA VAL A 489 31.84 2.28 -19.78
C VAL A 489 30.37 2.07 -19.40
N ALA A 490 29.97 2.51 -18.20
CA ALA A 490 28.57 2.48 -17.79
C ALA A 490 27.73 3.41 -18.68
N MET A 491 26.62 2.91 -19.23
CA MET A 491 25.72 3.67 -20.09
C MET A 491 24.29 3.66 -19.55
N GLU A 492 23.55 4.71 -19.86
CA GLU A 492 22.11 4.74 -19.55
C GLU A 492 21.35 3.70 -20.36
N SER A 493 20.53 2.91 -19.67
CA SER A 493 19.64 1.91 -20.25
C SER A 493 18.19 2.38 -20.19
N GLN A 494 17.41 2.13 -21.24
CA GLN A 494 15.95 2.29 -21.22
C GLN A 494 15.30 1.01 -20.71
N ARG A 495 14.25 1.14 -19.90
CA ARG A 495 13.58 0.04 -19.22
C ARG A 495 12.06 0.20 -19.31
N GLN A 496 11.36 -0.91 -19.51
CA GLN A 496 9.89 -0.91 -19.59
C GLN A 496 9.34 -2.26 -19.17
N PHE A 497 8.18 -2.26 -18.52
CA PHE A 497 7.37 -3.46 -18.32
C PHE A 497 6.31 -3.55 -19.41
N ARG A 498 6.05 -4.76 -19.90
CA ARG A 498 5.10 -5.01 -20.97
C ARG A 498 4.24 -6.22 -20.66
N HIS A 499 3.06 -6.23 -21.23
CA HIS A 499 2.16 -7.36 -21.28
C HIS A 499 1.95 -7.76 -22.75
N GLY A 500 1.80 -9.05 -22.97
CA GLY A 500 1.40 -9.63 -24.24
C GLY A 500 0.68 -10.94 -24.01
N THR A 501 0.35 -11.63 -25.10
CA THR A 501 -0.26 -12.95 -25.05
C THR A 501 0.55 -13.91 -25.90
N VAL A 502 0.72 -15.14 -25.41
CA VAL A 502 1.48 -16.19 -26.09
C VAL A 502 0.62 -17.44 -26.19
N ASN A 503 0.60 -18.06 -27.37
CA ASN A 503 -0.02 -19.36 -27.54
C ASN A 503 1.00 -20.44 -27.21
N ALA A 504 0.70 -21.24 -26.20
CA ALA A 504 1.44 -22.43 -25.81
C ALA A 504 0.67 -23.70 -26.15
N THR A 505 1.32 -24.85 -25.99
CA THR A 505 0.70 -26.18 -26.21
C THR A 505 -0.50 -26.45 -25.30
N ASP A 506 -0.55 -25.80 -24.14
CA ASP A 506 -1.59 -25.92 -23.11
C ASP A 506 -2.61 -24.76 -23.14
N GLY A 507 -2.51 -23.85 -24.12
CA GLY A 507 -3.47 -22.75 -24.31
C GLY A 507 -2.82 -21.39 -24.51
N ALA A 508 -3.66 -20.35 -24.63
CA ALA A 508 -3.20 -18.96 -24.64
C ALA A 508 -2.95 -18.50 -23.19
N HIS A 509 -1.78 -17.92 -22.94
CA HIS A 509 -1.38 -17.40 -21.64
C HIS A 509 -0.98 -15.94 -21.75
N ASP A 510 -1.21 -15.19 -20.68
CA ASP A 510 -0.67 -13.84 -20.54
C ASP A 510 0.83 -13.92 -20.25
N ILE A 511 1.64 -13.10 -20.94
CA ILE A 511 3.08 -12.99 -20.69
C ILE A 511 3.43 -11.58 -20.22
N TYR A 512 4.16 -11.49 -19.12
CA TYR A 512 4.67 -10.25 -18.58
C TYR A 512 6.17 -10.19 -18.83
N THR A 513 6.64 -9.06 -19.35
CA THR A 513 8.03 -8.88 -19.77
C THR A 513 8.64 -7.67 -19.09
N ALA A 514 9.79 -7.85 -18.43
CA ALA A 514 10.65 -6.77 -17.97
C ALA A 514 11.79 -6.58 -18.98
N SER A 515 11.73 -5.50 -19.77
CA SER A 515 12.68 -5.20 -20.85
C SER A 515 13.71 -4.16 -20.43
N LEU A 516 14.95 -4.37 -20.82
CA LEU A 516 16.06 -3.42 -20.69
C LEU A 516 16.81 -3.35 -22.03
N SER A 517 17.10 -2.15 -22.53
CA SER A 517 17.85 -1.92 -23.76
C SER A 517 18.86 -0.78 -23.58
N TRP A 518 20.03 -0.91 -24.19
CA TRP A 518 21.02 0.18 -24.22
C TRP A 518 20.80 1.10 -25.43
N PRO A 519 21.50 2.25 -25.49
CA PRO A 519 21.41 3.13 -26.64
C PRO A 519 21.86 2.41 -27.91
N ASN A 520 21.46 2.96 -29.05
CA ASN A 520 21.90 2.44 -30.33
C ASN A 520 23.42 2.55 -30.46
N LEU A 521 24.08 1.43 -30.77
CA LEU A 521 25.53 1.31 -30.92
C LEU A 521 25.88 1.29 -32.41
N VAL A 522 26.68 2.27 -32.84
CA VAL A 522 27.34 2.23 -34.14
C VAL A 522 28.58 1.34 -34.04
N ILE A 523 28.70 0.41 -34.98
CA ILE A 523 29.81 -0.55 -35.10
C ILE A 523 30.44 -0.36 -36.48
N GLU A 524 31.63 0.23 -36.49
CA GLU A 524 32.41 0.47 -37.72
C GLU A 524 32.92 -0.85 -38.35
N PRO A 525 33.25 -0.87 -39.64
CA PRO A 525 33.88 -2.02 -40.29
C PRO A 525 35.13 -2.50 -39.53
N GLY A 526 35.19 -3.80 -39.24
CA GLY A 526 36.25 -4.42 -38.45
C GLY A 526 36.20 -4.16 -36.94
N GLN A 527 35.26 -3.32 -36.46
CA GLN A 527 35.12 -3.01 -35.04
C GLN A 527 34.38 -4.14 -34.30
N THR A 528 34.77 -4.33 -33.04
CA THR A 528 34.03 -5.13 -32.07
C THR A 528 33.45 -4.20 -31.01
N ARG A 529 32.17 -4.37 -30.66
CA ARG A 529 31.54 -3.74 -29.49
C ARG A 529 31.15 -4.82 -28.48
N GLU A 530 31.32 -4.51 -27.21
CA GLU A 530 31.03 -5.41 -26.09
C GLU A 530 29.97 -4.80 -25.16
N VAL A 531 28.98 -5.59 -24.77
CA VAL A 531 27.93 -5.24 -23.80
C VAL A 531 27.93 -6.28 -22.69
N THR A 532 28.05 -5.83 -21.46
CA THR A 532 28.03 -6.70 -20.27
C THR A 532 26.80 -6.41 -19.42
N TYR A 533 26.23 -7.46 -18.84
CA TYR A 533 25.13 -7.39 -17.88
C TYR A 533 25.11 -8.64 -17.03
N SER A 534 24.36 -8.59 -15.93
CA SER A 534 24.24 -9.70 -15.00
C SER A 534 22.77 -10.04 -14.77
N ILE A 535 22.46 -11.33 -14.68
CA ILE A 535 21.12 -11.85 -14.42
C ILE A 535 21.13 -12.46 -13.02
N TYR A 536 20.34 -11.92 -12.11
CA TYR A 536 20.07 -12.52 -10.81
C TYR A 536 18.88 -13.47 -10.93
N VAL A 537 19.06 -14.72 -10.52
CA VAL A 537 17.99 -15.73 -10.49
C VAL A 537 18.08 -16.49 -9.17
N GLY A 538 17.28 -16.09 -8.19
CA GLY A 538 17.48 -16.65 -6.84
C GLY A 538 16.50 -16.18 -5.77
N PRO A 539 16.76 -16.62 -4.52
CA PRO A 539 15.92 -16.32 -3.37
C PRO A 539 16.09 -14.88 -2.90
N LYS A 540 15.05 -14.27 -2.37
CA LYS A 540 15.11 -12.94 -1.75
C LYS A 540 15.66 -12.99 -0.32
N HIS A 541 16.83 -13.61 -0.16
CA HIS A 541 17.57 -13.60 1.09
C HIS A 541 18.39 -12.31 1.19
N TYR A 542 18.16 -11.52 2.25
CA TYR A 542 18.70 -10.15 2.34
C TYR A 542 20.23 -10.08 2.13
N GLY A 543 20.98 -10.95 2.79
CA GLY A 543 22.44 -10.98 2.66
C GLY A 543 22.94 -11.37 1.26
N GLN A 544 22.19 -12.17 0.52
CA GLN A 544 22.58 -12.61 -0.83
C GLN A 544 22.26 -11.52 -1.86
N LEU A 545 21.14 -10.82 -1.69
CA LEU A 545 20.81 -9.65 -2.51
C LEU A 545 21.82 -8.52 -2.31
N MET A 546 22.23 -8.26 -1.05
CA MET A 546 23.29 -7.29 -0.75
C MET A 546 24.62 -7.67 -1.41
N ALA A 547 25.00 -8.95 -1.34
CA ALA A 547 26.23 -9.45 -1.96
C ALA A 547 26.20 -9.40 -3.50
N ALA A 548 25.02 -9.58 -4.11
CA ALA A 548 24.84 -9.47 -5.55
C ALA A 548 24.93 -8.02 -6.07
N GLY A 549 24.71 -7.02 -5.22
CA GLY A 549 24.89 -5.60 -5.55
C GLY A 549 23.70 -4.95 -6.26
N SER A 550 23.95 -3.80 -6.89
CA SER A 550 22.96 -3.03 -7.68
C SER A 550 21.68 -2.63 -6.94
N ASP A 551 21.70 -2.51 -5.61
CA ASP A 551 20.52 -2.25 -4.78
C ASP A 551 19.42 -3.35 -4.88
N LEU A 552 19.80 -4.60 -5.15
CA LEU A 552 18.88 -5.74 -5.22
C LEU A 552 18.08 -5.98 -3.93
N GLN A 553 18.62 -5.60 -2.76
CA GLN A 553 17.93 -5.75 -1.47
C GLN A 553 16.59 -4.99 -1.38
N ARG A 554 16.37 -4.01 -2.28
CA ARG A 554 15.11 -3.29 -2.42
C ARG A 554 13.98 -4.12 -3.04
N ALA A 555 14.30 -5.29 -3.60
CA ALA A 555 13.30 -6.28 -4.01
C ALA A 555 12.50 -6.85 -2.83
N ILE A 556 13.03 -6.70 -1.60
CA ILE A 556 12.29 -6.98 -0.37
C ILE A 556 11.47 -5.74 -0.01
N SER A 557 10.17 -5.80 -0.25
CA SER A 557 9.24 -4.77 0.20
C SER A 557 9.14 -4.82 1.72
N TRP A 558 9.70 -3.85 2.45
CA TRP A 558 9.67 -3.79 3.92
C TRP A 558 8.39 -3.17 4.50
N GLY A 559 7.56 -2.54 3.67
CA GLY A 559 6.29 -1.93 4.08
C GLY A 559 6.45 -0.62 4.86
N TRP A 560 5.35 -0.10 5.40
CA TRP A 560 5.26 1.26 5.97
C TRP A 560 6.13 1.49 7.21
N PHE A 561 6.48 0.42 7.93
CA PHE A 561 7.28 0.47 9.15
C PHE A 561 8.72 -0.04 8.91
N GLU A 562 9.29 0.23 7.74
CA GLU A 562 10.59 -0.33 7.30
C GLU A 562 11.69 -0.32 8.38
N PRO A 563 11.99 0.79 9.10
CA PRO A 563 13.03 0.77 10.12
C PRO A 563 12.74 -0.21 11.26
N LEU A 564 11.47 -0.31 11.70
CA LEU A 564 11.05 -1.23 12.74
C LEU A 564 11.10 -2.67 12.24
N VAL A 565 10.65 -2.94 11.01
CA VAL A 565 10.66 -4.28 10.40
C VAL A 565 12.10 -4.78 10.24
N LYS A 566 12.99 -3.96 9.68
CA LYS A 566 14.43 -4.28 9.56
C LYS A 566 15.09 -4.49 10.93
N GLY A 567 14.75 -3.68 11.92
CA GLY A 567 15.24 -3.82 13.29
C GLY A 567 14.80 -5.15 13.94
N LEU A 568 13.50 -5.49 13.84
CA LEU A 568 12.99 -6.76 14.35
C LEU A 568 13.61 -7.95 13.63
N TYR A 569 13.75 -7.88 12.29
CA TYR A 569 14.44 -8.89 11.50
C TYR A 569 15.88 -9.10 11.98
N ALA A 570 16.65 -8.02 12.17
CA ALA A 570 18.04 -8.09 12.59
C ALA A 570 18.20 -8.74 13.98
N VAL A 571 17.35 -8.35 14.95
CA VAL A 571 17.35 -8.97 16.29
C VAL A 571 16.93 -10.44 16.21
N LEU A 572 15.96 -10.77 15.36
CA LEU A 572 15.50 -12.13 15.18
C LEU A 572 16.57 -13.04 14.55
N ALA A 573 17.28 -12.56 13.52
CA ALA A 573 18.40 -13.25 12.92
C ALA A 573 19.57 -13.41 13.91
N TRP A 574 19.84 -12.38 14.73
CA TRP A 574 20.83 -12.45 15.80
C TRP A 574 20.46 -13.51 16.85
N LEU A 575 19.20 -13.53 17.31
CA LEU A 575 18.70 -14.56 18.24
C LEU A 575 18.81 -15.96 17.65
N HIS A 576 18.42 -16.12 16.38
CA HIS A 576 18.53 -17.37 15.65
C HIS A 576 19.98 -17.89 15.63
N GLY A 577 20.97 -17.01 15.49
CA GLY A 577 22.39 -17.37 15.58
C GLY A 577 22.80 -18.08 16.88
N TYR A 578 22.08 -17.86 17.99
CA TYR A 578 22.34 -18.55 19.26
C TYR A 578 21.47 -19.81 19.45
N VAL A 579 20.19 -19.75 19.09
CA VAL A 579 19.25 -20.86 19.36
C VAL A 579 19.19 -21.89 18.22
N GLY A 580 19.59 -21.53 17.01
CA GLY A 580 19.57 -22.40 15.82
C GLY A 580 18.19 -22.83 15.33
N ASN A 581 17.11 -22.22 15.84
CA ASN A 581 15.73 -22.55 15.48
C ASN A 581 14.89 -21.26 15.39
N TRP A 582 14.28 -21.02 14.24
CA TRP A 582 13.55 -19.77 13.97
C TRP A 582 12.32 -19.60 14.86
N GLY A 583 11.63 -20.68 15.22
CA GLY A 583 10.48 -20.62 16.11
C GLY A 583 10.87 -20.28 17.55
N LEU A 584 11.97 -20.86 18.05
CA LEU A 584 12.54 -20.46 19.34
C LEU A 584 13.01 -19.00 19.32
N ALA A 585 13.57 -18.54 18.21
CA ALA A 585 14.01 -17.16 18.04
C ALA A 585 12.82 -16.18 18.08
N VAL A 586 11.67 -16.55 17.49
CA VAL A 586 10.42 -15.77 17.60
C VAL A 586 9.96 -15.66 19.05
N MET A 587 9.99 -16.76 19.81
CA MET A 587 9.61 -16.74 21.22
C MET A 587 10.56 -15.86 22.05
N ALA A 588 11.87 -15.97 21.80
CA ALA A 588 12.89 -15.14 22.46
C ALA A 588 12.73 -13.66 22.12
N LEU A 589 12.46 -13.31 20.85
CA LEU A 589 12.18 -11.94 20.43
C LEU A 589 10.95 -11.39 21.16
N THR A 590 9.89 -12.22 21.26
CA THR A 590 8.66 -11.84 21.97
C THR A 590 8.94 -11.55 23.44
N LEU A 591 9.77 -12.35 24.09
CA LEU A 591 10.21 -12.13 25.47
C LEU A 591 11.00 -10.82 25.61
N LEU A 592 11.94 -10.54 24.70
CA LEU A 592 12.70 -9.28 24.70
C LEU A 592 11.79 -8.07 24.54
N LEU A 593 10.82 -8.12 23.64
CA LEU A 593 9.82 -7.07 23.45
C LEU A 593 8.97 -6.86 24.70
N LYS A 594 8.61 -7.94 25.41
CA LYS A 594 7.92 -7.86 26.71
C LYS A 594 8.77 -7.21 27.79
N ILE A 595 10.06 -7.52 27.85
CA ILE A 595 10.99 -6.88 28.80
C ILE A 595 11.11 -5.39 28.49
N ALA A 596 11.29 -5.02 27.22
CA ALA A 596 11.38 -3.62 26.79
C ALA A 596 10.10 -2.83 27.10
N THR A 597 8.93 -3.44 26.93
CA THR A 597 7.62 -2.81 27.20
C THR A 597 7.14 -3.00 28.65
N PHE A 598 7.92 -3.68 29.49
CA PHE A 598 7.51 -4.08 30.85
C PHE A 598 7.05 -2.91 31.73
N PRO A 599 7.77 -1.77 31.83
CA PRO A 599 7.35 -0.67 32.71
C PRO A 599 5.97 -0.11 32.34
N LEU A 600 5.70 -0.11 31.04
CA LEU A 600 4.47 0.39 30.45
C LEU A 600 3.31 -0.58 30.68
N ALA A 601 3.53 -1.86 30.35
CA ALA A 601 2.57 -2.93 30.58
C ALA A 601 2.23 -3.05 32.07
N ASN A 602 3.23 -2.94 32.96
CA ASN A 602 3.04 -3.02 34.40
C ASN A 602 2.08 -1.94 34.92
N LYS A 603 2.26 -0.68 34.50
CA LYS A 603 1.33 0.42 34.86
C LYS A 603 -0.09 0.14 34.39
N SER A 604 -0.23 -0.36 33.16
CA SER A 604 -1.53 -0.70 32.58
C SER A 604 -2.24 -1.83 33.34
N TYR A 605 -1.51 -2.90 33.69
CA TYR A 605 -2.07 -4.02 34.45
C TYR A 605 -2.50 -3.64 35.86
N HIS A 606 -1.77 -2.77 36.56
CA HIS A 606 -2.20 -2.21 37.84
C HIS A 606 -3.49 -1.38 37.69
N ALA A 607 -3.62 -0.58 36.63
CA ALA A 607 -4.84 0.16 36.37
C ALA A 607 -6.03 -0.78 36.10
N MET A 608 -5.82 -1.85 35.31
CA MET A 608 -6.86 -2.86 35.05
C MET A 608 -7.23 -3.65 36.30
N ALA A 609 -6.28 -3.97 37.18
CA ALA A 609 -6.57 -4.61 38.47
C ALA A 609 -7.49 -3.75 39.34
N LYS A 610 -7.24 -2.44 39.42
CA LYS A 610 -8.12 -1.48 40.10
C LYS A 610 -9.51 -1.41 39.46
N MET A 611 -9.58 -1.31 38.13
CA MET A 611 -10.86 -1.33 37.40
C MET A 611 -11.68 -2.59 37.71
N LYS A 612 -11.03 -3.76 37.75
CA LYS A 612 -11.71 -5.02 38.07
C LYS A 612 -12.28 -5.02 39.48
N ARG A 613 -11.55 -4.48 40.46
CA ARG A 613 -12.05 -4.33 41.85
C ARG A 613 -13.27 -3.42 41.96
N LEU A 614 -13.45 -2.49 41.02
CA LEU A 614 -14.60 -1.59 40.97
C LEU A 614 -15.82 -2.23 40.29
N GLN A 615 -15.69 -3.39 39.62
CA GLN A 615 -16.82 -4.03 38.95
C GLN A 615 -18.07 -4.23 39.81
N PRO A 616 -17.98 -4.69 41.08
CA PRO A 616 -19.18 -4.84 41.91
C PRO A 616 -19.90 -3.51 42.18
N GLN A 617 -19.15 -2.39 42.23
CA GLN A 617 -19.73 -1.06 42.39
C GLN A 617 -20.35 -0.58 41.07
N LEU A 618 -19.72 -0.87 39.93
CA LEU A 618 -20.26 -0.59 38.60
C LEU A 618 -21.55 -1.38 38.32
N GLU A 619 -21.64 -2.63 38.78
CA GLU A 619 -22.84 -3.46 38.67
C GLU A 619 -23.99 -2.88 39.50
N LYS A 620 -23.74 -2.50 40.76
CA LYS A 620 -24.72 -1.80 41.59
C LYS A 620 -25.18 -0.48 40.97
N LEU A 621 -24.26 0.25 40.35
CA LEU A 621 -24.58 1.50 39.67
C LEU A 621 -25.45 1.25 38.43
N LYS A 622 -25.13 0.22 37.64
CA LYS A 622 -25.92 -0.22 36.49
C LYS A 622 -27.33 -0.63 36.91
N GLU A 623 -27.47 -1.29 38.06
CA GLU A 623 -28.78 -1.63 38.63
C GLU A 623 -29.58 -0.40 39.08
N LYS A 624 -28.92 0.56 39.74
CA LYS A 624 -29.52 1.82 40.19
C LYS A 624 -30.03 2.68 39.03
N HIS A 625 -29.31 2.72 37.91
CA HIS A 625 -29.63 3.56 36.75
C HIS A 625 -30.24 2.78 35.57
N LYS A 626 -30.92 1.66 35.83
CA LYS A 626 -31.63 0.89 34.78
C LYS A 626 -32.59 1.80 34.01
N GLY A 627 -32.34 1.97 32.71
CA GLY A 627 -33.15 2.80 31.81
C GLY A 627 -32.65 4.25 31.63
N ASN A 628 -31.65 4.70 32.39
CA ASN A 628 -31.05 6.03 32.24
C ASN A 628 -29.54 5.93 31.99
N GLN A 629 -29.17 5.76 30.73
CA GLN A 629 -27.77 5.60 30.29
C GLN A 629 -26.90 6.83 30.57
N GLN A 630 -27.48 8.04 30.51
CA GLN A 630 -26.75 9.27 30.74
C GLN A 630 -26.35 9.40 32.22
N ALA A 631 -27.29 9.19 33.14
CA ALA A 631 -26.99 9.17 34.57
C ALA A 631 -26.01 8.06 34.95
N MET A 632 -26.09 6.89 34.28
CA MET A 632 -25.12 5.81 34.47
C MET A 632 -23.71 6.22 34.04
N ALA A 633 -23.55 6.92 32.90
CA ALA A 633 -22.25 7.38 32.42
C ALA A 633 -21.61 8.39 33.38
N THR A 634 -22.38 9.39 33.84
CA THR A 634 -21.92 10.42 34.78
C THR A 634 -21.49 9.83 36.13
N ASP A 635 -22.34 8.99 36.74
CA ASP A 635 -22.01 8.39 38.04
C ASP A 635 -20.83 7.39 37.92
N MET A 636 -20.70 6.71 36.77
CA MET A 636 -19.58 5.79 36.51
C MET A 636 -18.25 6.56 36.43
N MET A 637 -18.24 7.70 35.74
CA MET A 637 -17.05 8.54 35.65
C MET A 637 -16.74 9.25 36.97
N ALA A 638 -17.76 9.69 37.72
CA ALA A 638 -17.59 10.21 39.08
C ALA A 638 -16.95 9.15 40.00
N LEU A 639 -17.36 7.88 39.88
CA LEU A 639 -16.74 6.77 40.57
C LEU A 639 -15.27 6.59 40.15
N TYR A 640 -14.96 6.58 38.85
CA TYR A 640 -13.58 6.48 38.38
C TYR A 640 -12.69 7.62 38.86
N LYS A 641 -13.20 8.86 38.87
CA LYS A 641 -12.50 10.05 39.38
C LYS A 641 -12.25 9.96 40.88
N ARG A 642 -13.24 9.52 41.67
CA ARG A 642 -13.12 9.33 43.11
C ARG A 642 -12.06 8.28 43.46
N GLU A 643 -12.06 7.17 42.75
CA GLU A 643 -11.13 6.05 42.95
C GLU A 643 -9.79 6.27 42.23
N LYS A 644 -9.63 7.41 41.53
CA LYS A 644 -8.44 7.80 40.75
C LYS A 644 -7.99 6.73 39.76
N VAL A 645 -8.95 6.12 39.07
CA VAL A 645 -8.70 5.10 38.05
C VAL A 645 -8.97 5.69 36.67
N ASN A 646 -8.02 5.54 35.76
CA ASN A 646 -8.17 6.00 34.38
C ASN A 646 -8.57 4.81 33.48
N PRO A 647 -9.77 4.80 32.89
CA PRO A 647 -10.22 3.72 32.01
C PRO A 647 -9.32 3.53 30.77
N MET A 648 -8.68 4.59 30.29
CA MET A 648 -7.78 4.56 29.13
C MET A 648 -6.40 3.94 29.44
N SER A 649 -6.03 3.79 30.71
CA SER A 649 -4.74 3.18 31.06
C SER A 649 -4.65 1.70 30.68
N GLY A 650 -5.79 1.03 30.46
CA GLY A 650 -5.85 -0.36 30.01
C GLY A 650 -5.49 -0.58 28.53
N CYS A 651 -5.71 0.40 27.65
CA CYS A 651 -5.49 0.23 26.21
C CYS A 651 -4.07 0.64 25.75
N TRP A 652 -3.30 1.28 26.62
CA TRP A 652 -1.96 1.79 26.28
C TRP A 652 -0.97 0.71 25.80
N PRO A 653 -0.91 -0.51 26.39
CA PRO A 653 -0.08 -1.58 25.86
C PRO A 653 -0.52 -2.01 24.45
N MET A 654 -1.82 -1.98 24.16
CA MET A 654 -2.35 -2.34 22.85
C MET A 654 -1.90 -1.36 21.76
N LEU A 655 -1.85 -0.06 22.07
CA LEU A 655 -1.38 0.96 21.12
C LEU A 655 0.08 0.74 20.71
N VAL A 656 0.96 0.42 21.66
CA VAL A 656 2.37 0.08 21.36
C VAL A 656 2.48 -1.25 20.62
N GLN A 657 1.59 -2.20 20.93
CA GLN A 657 1.59 -3.52 20.32
C GLN A 657 1.17 -3.48 18.84
N ILE A 658 0.27 -2.57 18.43
CA ILE A 658 -0.25 -2.51 17.06
C ILE A 658 0.88 -2.34 16.02
N PRO A 659 1.78 -1.34 16.11
CA PRO A 659 2.92 -1.22 15.19
C PRO A 659 3.85 -2.43 15.22
N ILE A 660 4.12 -2.99 16.40
CA ILE A 660 4.97 -4.18 16.56
C ILE A 660 4.34 -5.39 15.87
N PHE A 661 3.03 -5.57 15.99
CA PHE A 661 2.30 -6.66 15.33
C PHE A 661 2.37 -6.52 13.81
N PHE A 662 2.10 -5.33 13.26
CA PHE A 662 2.21 -5.11 11.81
C PHE A 662 3.64 -5.34 11.32
N ALA A 663 4.63 -4.91 12.09
CA ALA A 663 6.03 -5.13 11.75
C ALA A 663 6.39 -6.63 11.78
N MET A 664 5.98 -7.36 12.83
CA MET A 664 6.22 -8.80 12.93
C MET A 664 5.49 -9.59 11.85
N TYR A 665 4.23 -9.25 11.56
CA TYR A 665 3.47 -9.81 10.44
C TYR A 665 4.23 -9.65 9.13
N LYS A 666 4.77 -8.45 8.89
CA LYS A 666 5.57 -8.17 7.71
C LYS A 666 6.86 -8.98 7.67
N VAL A 667 7.60 -9.06 8.79
CA VAL A 667 8.82 -9.89 8.91
C VAL A 667 8.54 -11.33 8.47
N VAL A 668 7.48 -11.95 9.00
CA VAL A 668 7.12 -13.35 8.70
C VAL A 668 6.79 -13.56 7.21
N LEU A 669 6.17 -12.57 6.57
CA LEU A 669 5.78 -12.68 5.16
C LEU A 669 6.94 -12.51 4.18
N VAL A 670 7.95 -11.71 4.54
CA VAL A 670 9.06 -11.36 3.63
C VAL A 670 10.33 -12.16 3.90
N MET A 671 10.46 -12.74 5.09
CA MET A 671 11.60 -13.59 5.42
C MET A 671 11.57 -14.88 4.63
N PHE A 672 12.53 -15.02 3.72
CA PHE A 672 12.80 -16.26 3.01
C PHE A 672 13.17 -17.39 3.99
N GLU A 673 13.85 -17.05 5.08
CA GLU A 673 14.38 -17.97 6.08
C GLU A 673 13.29 -18.73 6.85
N PHE A 674 12.05 -18.24 6.82
CA PHE A 674 10.90 -18.90 7.44
C PHE A 674 10.33 -20.01 6.56
N ARG A 675 10.60 -19.97 5.25
CA ARG A 675 10.12 -20.96 4.30
C ARG A 675 10.73 -22.32 4.61
N HIS A 676 9.88 -23.32 4.84
CA HIS A 676 10.28 -24.67 5.24
C HIS A 676 11.11 -24.71 6.55
N ALA A 677 11.04 -23.67 7.39
CA ALA A 677 11.71 -23.67 8.68
C ALA A 677 10.86 -24.43 9.72
N PRO A 678 11.39 -25.47 10.37
CA PRO A 678 10.64 -26.18 11.40
C PRO A 678 10.75 -25.46 12.76
N LEU A 679 9.65 -25.43 13.52
CA LEU A 679 9.70 -25.17 14.96
C LEU A 679 10.06 -26.47 15.70
N GLY A 680 9.51 -27.60 15.27
CA GLY A 680 9.56 -28.90 15.95
C GLY A 680 8.15 -29.48 16.15
N GLY A 681 8.06 -30.78 16.44
CA GLY A 681 6.77 -31.47 16.52
C GLY A 681 6.07 -31.55 15.16
N TRP A 682 4.84 -31.04 15.06
CA TRP A 682 4.05 -31.05 13.82
C TRP A 682 4.24 -29.80 12.94
N ILE A 683 4.93 -28.77 13.44
CA ILE A 683 5.19 -27.54 12.68
C ILE A 683 6.49 -27.71 11.89
N THR A 684 6.33 -28.05 10.62
CA THR A 684 7.41 -28.28 9.66
C THR A 684 7.78 -27.03 8.85
N ASP A 685 6.90 -26.04 8.79
CA ASP A 685 7.12 -24.77 8.09
C ASP A 685 6.43 -23.61 8.80
N MET A 686 7.20 -22.58 9.17
CA MET A 686 6.68 -21.40 9.87
C MET A 686 6.05 -20.34 8.96
N SER A 687 6.29 -20.41 7.65
CA SER A 687 5.79 -19.46 6.67
C SER A 687 4.36 -19.73 6.21
N VAL A 688 3.89 -20.97 6.39
CA VAL A 688 2.53 -21.41 6.08
C VAL A 688 1.70 -21.58 7.35
N HIS A 689 0.40 -21.81 7.21
CA HIS A 689 -0.48 -22.04 8.34
C HIS A 689 -0.17 -23.37 9.05
N ASP A 690 -0.54 -23.47 10.33
CA ASP A 690 -0.39 -24.73 11.09
C ASP A 690 -1.25 -25.84 10.45
N PRO A 691 -0.65 -26.93 9.95
CA PRO A 691 -1.38 -28.00 9.26
C PRO A 691 -2.36 -28.75 10.18
N LEU A 692 -2.14 -28.74 11.50
CA LEU A 692 -3.03 -29.36 12.48
C LEU A 692 -3.92 -28.34 13.20
N TYR A 693 -3.77 -27.04 12.90
CA TYR A 693 -4.51 -25.95 13.52
C TYR A 693 -4.43 -25.87 15.06
N VAL A 694 -3.43 -26.51 15.67
CA VAL A 694 -3.24 -26.54 17.13
C VAL A 694 -2.82 -25.17 17.65
N LEU A 695 -1.87 -24.51 16.98
CA LEU A 695 -1.38 -23.18 17.35
C LEU A 695 -2.50 -22.12 17.39
N PRO A 696 -3.35 -21.97 16.35
CA PRO A 696 -4.48 -21.05 16.40
C PRO A 696 -5.45 -21.34 17.56
N VAL A 697 -5.75 -22.61 17.83
CA VAL A 697 -6.64 -23.00 18.93
C VAL A 697 -6.04 -22.66 20.29
N LEU A 698 -4.74 -22.96 20.50
CA LEU A 698 -4.03 -22.56 21.72
C LEU A 698 -3.96 -21.04 21.87
N MET A 699 -3.73 -20.33 20.76
CA MET A 699 -3.74 -18.86 20.73
C MET A 699 -5.12 -18.33 21.13
N GLY A 700 -6.19 -18.87 20.56
CA GLY A 700 -7.58 -18.56 20.94
C GLY A 700 -7.90 -18.84 22.40
N ALA A 701 -7.51 -20.00 22.92
CA ALA A 701 -7.67 -20.36 24.32
C ALA A 701 -6.91 -19.39 25.24
N SER A 702 -5.69 -19.02 24.87
CA SER A 702 -4.92 -18.01 25.60
C SER A 702 -5.59 -16.63 25.58
N MET A 703 -6.14 -16.20 24.43
CA MET A 703 -6.91 -14.96 24.34
C MET A 703 -8.14 -15.02 25.26
N PHE A 704 -8.87 -16.13 25.28
CA PHE A 704 -10.04 -16.30 26.14
C PHE A 704 -9.67 -16.16 27.63
N VAL A 705 -8.56 -16.76 28.06
CA VAL A 705 -8.03 -16.60 29.43
C VAL A 705 -7.65 -15.13 29.69
N GLN A 706 -6.98 -14.48 28.75
CA GLN A 706 -6.58 -13.09 28.87
C GLN A 706 -7.78 -12.14 28.99
N PHE A 707 -8.82 -12.31 28.15
CA PHE A 707 -10.04 -11.51 28.22
C PHE A 707 -10.82 -11.73 29.54
N LYS A 708 -10.78 -12.94 30.13
CA LYS A 708 -11.36 -13.18 31.47
C LYS A 708 -10.60 -12.48 32.60
N LEU A 709 -9.31 -12.23 32.42
CA LEU A 709 -8.53 -11.44 33.38
C LEU A 709 -8.89 -9.96 33.29
N ASN A 710 -9.20 -9.45 32.09
CA ASN A 710 -9.59 -8.06 31.89
C ASN A 710 -10.94 -7.71 32.56
N PRO A 711 -11.14 -6.44 32.96
CA PRO A 711 -12.44 -5.95 33.39
C PRO A 711 -13.48 -6.14 32.28
N THR A 712 -14.62 -6.73 32.61
CA THR A 712 -15.77 -6.86 31.71
C THR A 712 -16.39 -5.48 31.47
N PRO A 713 -16.63 -5.11 30.20
CA PRO A 713 -17.39 -3.92 29.86
C PRO A 713 -18.78 -3.89 30.48
N THR A 714 -19.27 -2.71 30.84
CA THR A 714 -20.60 -2.51 31.41
C THR A 714 -21.72 -2.59 30.36
N ASP A 715 -21.42 -2.24 29.10
CA ASP A 715 -22.32 -2.39 27.96
C ASP A 715 -22.44 -3.88 27.55
N PRO A 716 -23.66 -4.46 27.51
CA PRO A 716 -23.88 -5.83 27.07
C PRO A 716 -23.39 -6.11 25.65
N THR A 717 -23.43 -5.14 24.72
CA THR A 717 -22.99 -5.33 23.34
C THR A 717 -21.47 -5.49 23.28
N GLN A 718 -20.73 -4.56 23.90
CA GLN A 718 -19.28 -4.64 24.02
C GLN A 718 -18.83 -5.90 24.78
N ALA A 719 -19.53 -6.29 25.85
CA ALA A 719 -19.24 -7.51 26.60
C ALA A 719 -19.47 -8.78 25.76
N ALA A 720 -20.50 -8.81 24.92
CA ALA A 720 -20.73 -9.92 23.99
C ALA A 720 -19.61 -9.99 22.95
N MET A 721 -19.18 -8.85 22.39
CA MET A 721 -18.04 -8.79 21.47
C MET A 721 -16.76 -9.36 22.11
N PHE A 722 -16.44 -8.98 23.36
CA PHE A 722 -15.27 -9.50 24.08
C PHE A 722 -15.31 -11.02 24.29
N LYS A 723 -16.51 -11.59 24.48
CA LYS A 723 -16.69 -13.05 24.62
C LYS A 723 -16.45 -13.79 23.31
N TRP A 724 -16.87 -13.23 22.18
CA TRP A 724 -16.77 -13.85 20.86
C TRP A 724 -15.45 -13.53 20.13
N MET A 725 -14.76 -12.46 20.51
CA MET A 725 -13.51 -12.04 19.89
C MET A 725 -12.44 -13.15 19.83
N PRO A 726 -12.21 -13.95 20.88
CA PRO A 726 -11.26 -15.06 20.81
C PRO A 726 -11.63 -16.09 19.75
N VAL A 727 -12.92 -16.39 19.57
CA VAL A 727 -13.40 -17.36 18.57
C VAL A 727 -13.19 -16.80 17.17
N PHE A 728 -13.59 -15.54 16.94
CA PHE A 728 -13.38 -14.87 15.66
C PHE A 728 -11.89 -14.80 15.30
N MET A 729 -11.04 -14.38 16.23
CA MET A 729 -9.58 -14.33 16.02
C MET A 729 -9.00 -15.72 15.78
N THR A 730 -9.47 -16.75 16.48
CA THR A 730 -9.02 -18.13 16.22
C THR A 730 -9.30 -18.53 14.78
N VAL A 731 -10.53 -18.34 14.29
CA VAL A 731 -10.93 -18.68 12.92
C VAL A 731 -10.13 -17.88 11.90
N MET A 732 -9.92 -16.59 12.14
CA MET A 732 -9.11 -15.74 11.26
C MET A 732 -7.67 -16.24 11.16
N PHE A 733 -7.03 -16.59 12.29
CA PHE A 733 -5.64 -17.03 12.34
C PHE A 733 -5.41 -18.49 11.89
N LEU A 734 -6.47 -19.26 11.55
CA LEU A 734 -6.33 -20.58 10.93
C LEU A 734 -5.58 -20.54 9.60
N TRP A 735 -5.63 -19.41 8.89
CA TRP A 735 -5.04 -19.22 7.56
C TRP A 735 -3.76 -18.39 7.58
N PHE A 736 -3.29 -18.00 8.78
CA PHE A 736 -2.10 -17.17 8.92
C PHE A 736 -0.85 -18.02 9.13
N PRO A 737 0.34 -17.51 8.74
CA PRO A 737 1.61 -18.20 8.98
C PRO A 737 1.80 -18.59 10.44
N ALA A 738 2.24 -19.84 10.69
CA ALA A 738 2.44 -20.40 12.02
C ALA A 738 3.42 -19.57 12.85
N GLY A 739 4.45 -18.98 12.23
CA GLY A 739 5.39 -18.07 12.91
C GLY A 739 4.71 -16.85 13.52
N LEU A 740 3.68 -16.30 12.87
CA LEU A 740 2.90 -15.18 13.41
C LEU A 740 1.98 -15.64 14.55
N VAL A 741 1.32 -16.78 14.38
CA VAL A 741 0.43 -17.35 15.41
C VAL A 741 1.24 -17.69 16.67
N LEU A 742 2.45 -18.24 16.51
CA LEU A 742 3.38 -18.55 17.59
C LEU A 742 3.80 -17.29 18.35
N TYR A 743 4.15 -16.22 17.63
CA TYR A 743 4.43 -14.92 18.23
C TYR A 743 3.27 -14.45 19.10
N TRP A 744 2.03 -14.51 18.58
CA TRP A 744 0.86 -14.04 19.29
C TRP A 744 0.56 -14.91 20.52
N LEU A 745 0.62 -16.24 20.38
CA LEU A 745 0.44 -17.17 21.49
C LEU A 745 1.46 -16.90 22.61
N THR A 746 2.73 -16.76 22.26
CA THR A 746 3.80 -16.48 23.23
C THR A 746 3.57 -15.14 23.93
N ASN A 747 3.18 -14.12 23.17
CA ASN A 747 2.83 -12.81 23.68
C ASN A 747 1.67 -12.88 24.68
N ASN A 748 0.62 -13.65 24.39
CA ASN A 748 -0.51 -13.85 25.28
C ASN A 748 -0.11 -14.58 26.56
N VAL A 749 0.63 -15.69 26.46
CA VAL A 749 1.06 -16.49 27.62
C VAL A 749 1.89 -15.65 28.58
N LEU A 750 2.88 -14.89 28.06
CA LEU A 750 3.69 -13.98 28.88
C LEU A 750 2.84 -12.88 29.53
N SER A 751 1.89 -12.32 28.78
CA SER A 751 0.97 -11.28 29.29
C SER A 751 0.07 -11.82 30.40
N ILE A 752 -0.49 -13.02 30.23
CA ILE A 752 -1.34 -13.68 31.22
C ILE A 752 -0.55 -13.92 32.50
N GLY A 753 0.68 -14.42 32.40
CA GLY A 753 1.55 -14.63 33.56
C GLY A 753 1.80 -13.34 34.35
N GLN A 754 2.18 -12.26 33.65
CA GLN A 754 2.39 -10.95 34.27
C GLN A 754 1.10 -10.39 34.89
N GLN A 755 0.01 -10.39 34.12
CA GLN A 755 -1.26 -9.83 34.54
C GLN A 755 -1.85 -10.58 35.74
N TYR A 756 -1.83 -11.92 35.72
CA TYR A 756 -2.31 -12.75 36.82
C TYR A 756 -1.55 -12.47 38.12
N TYR A 757 -0.21 -12.37 38.05
CA TYR A 757 0.62 -12.04 39.20
C TYR A 757 0.25 -10.67 39.80
N ILE A 758 0.13 -9.63 38.97
CA ILE A 758 -0.21 -8.27 39.40
C ILE A 758 -1.61 -8.24 40.02
N MET A 759 -2.59 -8.85 39.36
CA MET A 759 -3.97 -8.85 39.83
C MET A 759 -4.15 -9.59 41.16
N ARG A 760 -3.41 -10.69 41.38
CA ARG A 760 -3.38 -11.38 42.67
C ARG A 760 -2.75 -10.50 43.75
N LYS A 761 -1.63 -9.82 43.44
CA LYS A 761 -0.96 -8.90 44.38
C LYS A 761 -1.86 -7.73 44.77
N ASP A 762 -2.61 -7.18 43.81
CA ASP A 762 -3.51 -6.04 44.02
C ASP A 762 -4.89 -6.43 44.57
N LYS A 763 -5.12 -7.72 44.87
CA LYS A 763 -6.37 -8.30 45.39
C LYS A 763 -7.58 -8.05 44.46
N ALA A 764 -7.36 -8.21 43.16
CA ALA A 764 -8.35 -8.06 42.10
C ALA A 764 -8.91 -9.40 41.58
N LEU A 765 -8.28 -10.51 41.96
CA LEU A 765 -8.74 -11.89 41.82
C LEU A 765 -8.98 -12.44 43.22
#